data_AF-E3S7U9-F1
#
_entry.id   AF-E3S7U9-F1
#
_cell.length_a   1.000
_cell.length_b   1.000
_cell.length_c   1.000
_cell.angle_alpha   90.00
_cell.angle_beta   90.00
_cell.angle_gamma   90.00
#
_symmetry.space_group_name_H-M   'P 1'
#
loop_
_entity.id
_entity.type
_entity.pdbx_description
1 polymer ?
#
loop_
_entity_poly.entity_id
_entity_poly.type
_entity_poly.pdbx_seq_one_letter_code
_entity_poly.pdbx_strand_id
1 'polypeptide(L)'
;MAPVTSPLRITNLEDGETIHQRCLLVTGTYELTAAEGSYIHVATKGANKSETFPEQTWPLAGGNFKALVMLSPGLNILEFAYVCNDCLEHTIEINVNHWPLLQYPPLHLAIMVASDSPCVIDCPPNKAAGVSSAHSDLGAAIAKLRMTAYMWQAMTAEDLRLHGVGRRSFRLDEEWVADTTSRDFLNARLDQCLEREGAMRSTAKVNIIRSSRSVGEIRNANIAQQNPRAYRKNDLFDFFQEALKEAGGPFASDAHPIVAGLILDSHYNISKKLILGHAALGCHNPEGLSLGMFGSHLTYSWPRFMEEVTSCLTDTRVPGDKVGNDNGECATMWEACAIGQGAHIHEVGHAFGSPHRSGIMERGYAQDWPKNFLSKTAYSAHLKKEGVLVDLAKTPNEARWNLADALAFRMLPHFRLPTDPVLTEEERNEKPKAYASNENEEGPATLNISSASGIVRITFNRTEHSLALGWRKNAPKTMEYTEADLEKRFDRKTPLHLQILAFNGKETSIRDVWKLLSSRSFIRIPGSTLRLTKRLAVPYSVTTDEEDHVYEWAQLLREKGADGNLHRAVSIDLRVGCLWDGGVVKYADGHVSHWGPMQRYGRKHSFGGHASKKIRLPEGFEISSIQVNPQSGVRMHLSDGTSAGELNMRGGMDPEITTLAPSPDEVIVGFFGKSSRGGFCGVLEFGIITAPKDVGLDGLPEQVWEMCELKNRAGLEDDDDDCKMEGGYQQDYDDEEEEDFEEDEGHVDKVYNIINNLVVPDDISLNNSDDQLSFENKEAAENAMRKRNTKWSGVKDDDTIPKNDEERRYWVIRLLLAMKNRVNVRDRNPNKRWHPENDFHYPADQMESVCWRAVDAAEHLHKYGLNCFPIYDKAVIEKILSEQDLTFAQRMRALIKLLYFFKSRCDAFMKGVGNEDTIANPQLKLKQSVENRLLNNSRAIEKATGREIRGIITKNKRRNKTPATLAEEDEGNEEEEVEEGDTGNGGDENDDDAQKSGADSVAYRKRSATPENCMSLSSDVEDADVHQSPRSYAIKSPGTHLRPTHDQNNTNANDKASEKSLNESVVLSDDDWDTYEIDDTDNIHATSSQPALNSTTTDENKRKASPRAPESAAKRLHNSTKQA
;
A
#
# COMPACT_ATOMS: atom_id res chain seq x y z
N MET A 1 -14.74 1.81 -62.84
CA MET A 1 -14.25 0.65 -62.06
C MET A 1 -14.17 1.10 -60.61
N ALA A 2 -14.58 0.28 -59.65
CA ALA A 2 -14.22 0.52 -58.25
C ALA A 2 -12.70 0.28 -58.08
N PRO A 3 -12.01 0.97 -57.15
CA PRO A 3 -10.64 0.61 -56.81
C PRO A 3 -10.63 -0.80 -56.23
N VAL A 4 -9.76 -1.67 -56.77
CA VAL A 4 -9.51 -2.99 -56.17
C VAL A 4 -8.68 -2.74 -54.90
N THR A 5 -9.33 -2.73 -53.75
CA THR A 5 -8.64 -2.62 -52.47
C THR A 5 -7.85 -3.90 -52.22
N SER A 6 -6.57 -3.77 -51.83
CA SER A 6 -5.80 -4.91 -51.33
C SER A 6 -6.54 -5.58 -50.16
N PRO A 7 -6.60 -6.92 -50.09
CA PRO A 7 -7.17 -7.62 -48.95
C PRO A 7 -6.30 -7.47 -47.70
N LEU A 8 -5.01 -7.11 -47.85
CA LEU A 8 -4.09 -6.78 -46.77
C LEU A 8 -4.14 -5.27 -46.49
N ARG A 9 -4.33 -4.87 -45.22
CA ARG A 9 -4.37 -3.46 -44.80
C ARG A 9 -3.59 -3.23 -43.50
N ILE A 10 -2.93 -2.08 -43.38
CA ILE A 10 -2.48 -1.54 -42.08
C ILE A 10 -3.64 -0.77 -41.43
N THR A 11 -3.76 -0.85 -40.10
CA THR A 11 -4.89 -0.30 -39.34
C THR A 11 -4.51 0.78 -38.33
N ASN A 12 -3.21 0.98 -38.06
CA ASN A 12 -2.74 1.90 -37.02
C ASN A 12 -1.64 2.88 -37.46
N LEU A 13 -1.36 3.00 -38.77
CA LEU A 13 -0.39 3.95 -39.33
C LEU A 13 -0.98 4.76 -40.49
N GLU A 14 -0.48 5.98 -40.66
CA GLU A 14 -0.73 6.83 -41.83
C GLU A 14 0.51 6.92 -42.74
N ASP A 15 0.34 7.00 -44.06
CA ASP A 15 1.48 7.11 -44.99
C ASP A 15 2.18 8.47 -44.83
N GLY A 16 3.49 8.42 -44.55
CA GLY A 16 4.31 9.58 -44.19
C GLY A 16 4.37 9.90 -42.69
N GLU A 17 3.68 9.14 -41.82
CA GLU A 17 3.62 9.39 -40.37
C GLU A 17 5.03 9.57 -39.75
N THR A 18 5.16 10.56 -38.86
CA THR A 18 6.42 10.83 -38.16
C THR A 18 6.44 10.09 -36.83
N ILE A 19 7.44 9.23 -36.63
CA ILE A 19 7.56 8.29 -35.52
C ILE A 19 8.77 8.69 -34.66
N HIS A 20 8.56 8.95 -33.37
CA HIS A 20 9.62 9.46 -32.49
C HIS A 20 10.37 8.37 -31.71
N GLN A 21 9.78 7.18 -31.57
CA GLN A 21 10.38 6.01 -30.96
C GLN A 21 10.92 5.03 -32.01
N ARG A 22 11.96 4.23 -31.69
CA ARG A 22 12.65 3.41 -32.69
C ARG A 22 11.95 2.08 -32.99
N CYS A 23 11.39 1.43 -31.97
CA CYS A 23 10.59 0.22 -32.16
C CYS A 23 9.11 0.57 -32.32
N LEU A 24 8.51 0.15 -33.42
CA LEU A 24 7.13 0.45 -33.79
C LEU A 24 6.27 -0.82 -33.78
N LEU A 25 5.13 -0.78 -33.09
CA LEU A 25 4.12 -1.83 -33.10
C LEU A 25 3.08 -1.50 -34.18
N VAL A 26 3.12 -2.26 -35.28
CA VAL A 26 2.20 -2.13 -36.41
C VAL A 26 1.13 -3.20 -36.30
N THR A 27 -0.12 -2.86 -36.61
CA THR A 27 -1.25 -3.80 -36.64
C THR A 27 -1.99 -3.69 -37.95
N GLY A 28 -2.49 -4.83 -38.43
CA GLY A 28 -3.21 -4.87 -39.70
C GLY A 28 -4.16 -6.05 -39.81
N THR A 29 -4.92 -6.05 -40.90
CA THR A 29 -5.93 -7.05 -41.20
C THR A 29 -5.73 -7.66 -42.58
N TYR A 30 -6.22 -8.89 -42.72
CA TYR A 30 -6.34 -9.62 -43.98
C TYR A 30 -7.80 -10.04 -44.16
N GLU A 31 -8.45 -9.55 -45.20
CA GLU A 31 -9.91 -9.65 -45.41
C GLU A 31 -10.37 -10.97 -46.03
N LEU A 32 -9.44 -11.80 -46.53
CA LEU A 32 -9.72 -13.11 -47.09
C LEU A 32 -9.46 -14.22 -46.06
N THR A 33 -10.00 -15.42 -46.31
CA THR A 33 -9.72 -16.60 -45.49
C THR A 33 -8.24 -16.96 -45.56
N ALA A 34 -7.50 -16.63 -44.52
CA ALA A 34 -6.09 -16.99 -44.36
C ALA A 34 -5.90 -18.52 -44.42
N ALA A 35 -4.89 -18.97 -45.17
CA ALA A 35 -4.54 -20.39 -45.22
C ALA A 35 -3.87 -20.85 -43.91
N GLU A 36 -3.97 -22.13 -43.58
CA GLU A 36 -3.21 -22.70 -42.46
C GLU A 36 -1.70 -22.58 -42.73
N GLY A 37 -0.93 -22.13 -41.73
CA GLY A 37 0.49 -21.85 -41.88
C GLY A 37 0.84 -20.51 -42.55
N SER A 38 -0.13 -19.71 -43.00
CA SER A 38 0.13 -18.38 -43.57
C SER A 38 0.63 -17.36 -42.53
N TYR A 39 1.44 -16.41 -43.00
CA TYR A 39 2.08 -15.39 -42.15
C TYR A 39 2.25 -14.07 -42.91
N ILE A 40 2.56 -13.00 -42.16
CA ILE A 40 2.95 -11.71 -42.73
C ILE A 40 4.47 -11.60 -42.68
N HIS A 41 5.08 -11.45 -43.85
CA HIS A 41 6.47 -11.05 -44.05
C HIS A 41 6.58 -9.53 -43.99
N VAL A 42 7.66 -9.03 -43.38
CA VAL A 42 7.93 -7.59 -43.22
C VAL A 42 9.38 -7.28 -43.55
N ALA A 43 9.60 -6.45 -44.58
CA ALA A 43 10.91 -5.90 -44.92
C ALA A 43 10.95 -4.39 -44.63
N THR A 44 12.04 -3.92 -44.03
CA THR A 44 12.26 -2.50 -43.71
C THR A 44 13.39 -1.96 -44.59
N LYS A 45 13.09 -0.96 -45.43
CA LYS A 45 14.01 -0.41 -46.44
C LYS A 45 14.24 1.08 -46.23
N GLY A 46 15.44 1.56 -46.54
CA GLY A 46 15.79 2.99 -46.44
C GLY A 46 15.32 3.80 -47.65
N ALA A 47 15.55 5.12 -47.63
CA ALA A 47 15.28 6.03 -48.75
C ALA A 47 15.99 5.64 -50.07
N ASN A 48 17.10 4.90 -49.98
CA ASN A 48 17.86 4.33 -51.10
C ASN A 48 17.31 2.97 -51.59
N LYS A 49 16.21 2.48 -51.00
CA LYS A 49 15.61 1.15 -51.18
C LYS A 49 16.48 -0.07 -50.80
N SER A 50 17.63 0.11 -50.13
CA SER A 50 18.32 -1.02 -49.50
C SER A 50 17.60 -1.42 -48.22
N GLU A 51 17.58 -2.70 -47.87
CA GLU A 51 17.16 -3.14 -46.53
C GLU A 51 17.98 -2.43 -45.44
N THR A 52 17.28 -2.00 -44.39
CA THR A 52 17.85 -1.39 -43.20
C THR A 52 17.63 -2.25 -41.95
N PHE A 53 16.85 -3.32 -42.02
CA PHE A 53 16.72 -4.34 -40.98
C PHE A 53 16.44 -5.72 -41.62
N PRO A 54 16.96 -6.84 -41.09
CA PRO A 54 16.69 -8.18 -41.61
C PRO A 54 15.20 -8.50 -41.62
N GLU A 55 14.76 -9.27 -42.62
CA GLU A 55 13.35 -9.60 -42.83
C GLU A 55 12.73 -10.31 -41.62
N GLN A 56 11.53 -9.89 -41.22
CA GLN A 56 10.81 -10.43 -40.07
C GLN A 56 9.52 -11.14 -40.49
N THR A 57 9.07 -12.13 -39.73
CA THR A 57 7.82 -12.85 -39.99
C THR A 57 6.91 -12.88 -38.77
N TRP A 58 5.61 -12.67 -39.00
CA TRP A 58 4.62 -12.41 -37.96
C TRP A 58 3.34 -13.24 -38.17
N PRO A 59 2.75 -13.81 -37.10
CA PRO A 59 1.62 -14.73 -37.22
C PRO A 59 0.32 -14.00 -37.58
N LEU A 60 -0.36 -14.50 -38.62
CA LEU A 60 -1.72 -14.09 -38.98
C LEU A 60 -2.73 -15.03 -38.30
N ALA A 61 -3.69 -14.48 -37.57
CA ALA A 61 -4.74 -15.28 -36.92
C ALA A 61 -6.09 -14.54 -36.94
N GLY A 62 -7.15 -15.23 -37.35
CA GLY A 62 -8.50 -14.65 -37.42
C GLY A 62 -8.57 -13.37 -38.28
N GLY A 63 -7.81 -13.32 -39.38
CA GLY A 63 -7.71 -12.14 -40.24
C GLY A 63 -6.98 -10.93 -39.62
N ASN A 64 -6.29 -11.10 -38.49
CA ASN A 64 -5.56 -10.03 -37.79
C ASN A 64 -4.07 -10.38 -37.65
N PHE A 65 -3.18 -9.39 -37.77
CA PHE A 65 -1.75 -9.53 -37.48
C PHE A 65 -1.21 -8.35 -36.67
N LYS A 66 -0.08 -8.60 -36.00
CA LYS A 66 0.71 -7.60 -35.27
C LYS A 66 2.18 -7.83 -35.59
N ALA A 67 2.93 -6.76 -35.80
CA ALA A 67 4.34 -6.79 -36.15
C ALA A 67 5.11 -5.75 -35.35
N LEU A 68 6.25 -6.14 -34.77
CA LEU A 68 7.26 -5.17 -34.35
C LEU A 68 8.17 -4.85 -35.53
N VAL A 69 8.57 -3.58 -35.63
CA VAL A 69 9.42 -3.05 -36.71
C VAL A 69 10.51 -2.17 -36.09
N MET A 70 11.76 -2.40 -36.47
CA MET A 70 12.90 -1.56 -36.05
C MET A 70 13.19 -0.49 -37.10
N LEU A 71 12.94 0.77 -36.75
CA LEU A 71 13.20 1.90 -37.64
C LEU A 71 14.67 2.32 -37.60
N SER A 72 15.12 2.93 -38.70
CA SER A 72 16.38 3.68 -38.81
C SER A 72 16.07 5.18 -38.94
N PRO A 73 16.92 6.11 -38.46
CA PRO A 73 16.64 7.55 -38.56
C PRO A 73 16.42 8.03 -40.01
N GLY A 74 15.39 8.85 -40.21
CA GLY A 74 14.94 9.30 -41.54
C GLY A 74 13.79 8.46 -42.10
N LEU A 75 13.68 8.41 -43.43
CA LEU A 75 12.62 7.70 -44.15
C LEU A 75 12.86 6.17 -44.11
N ASN A 76 11.83 5.45 -43.65
CA ASN A 76 11.72 4.00 -43.72
C ASN A 76 10.52 3.66 -44.62
N ILE A 77 10.75 2.79 -45.60
CA ILE A 77 9.73 2.17 -46.44
C ILE A 77 9.47 0.79 -45.84
N LEU A 78 8.26 0.57 -45.35
CA LEU A 78 7.84 -0.69 -44.73
C LEU A 78 7.01 -1.48 -45.72
N GLU A 79 7.54 -2.62 -46.16
CA GLU A 79 6.85 -3.55 -47.06
C GLU A 79 6.25 -4.69 -46.23
N PHE A 80 4.94 -4.87 -46.32
CA PHE A 80 4.19 -5.95 -45.66
C PHE A 80 3.61 -6.87 -46.72
N ALA A 81 3.88 -8.17 -46.64
CA ALA A 81 3.37 -9.14 -47.59
C ALA A 81 2.74 -10.37 -46.92
N TYR A 82 1.58 -10.80 -47.40
CA TYR A 82 0.95 -12.05 -47.03
C TYR A 82 1.60 -13.21 -47.80
N VAL A 83 2.11 -14.19 -47.05
CA VAL A 83 2.78 -15.39 -47.57
C VAL A 83 1.95 -16.63 -47.28
N CYS A 84 1.78 -17.47 -48.30
CA CYS A 84 0.99 -18.69 -48.31
C CYS A 84 1.74 -19.76 -49.11
N ASN A 85 2.06 -20.91 -48.51
CA ASN A 85 2.87 -21.98 -49.16
C ASN A 85 4.16 -21.45 -49.83
N ASP A 86 4.91 -20.63 -49.09
CA ASP A 86 6.14 -19.92 -49.55
C ASP A 86 5.95 -18.99 -50.77
N CYS A 87 4.71 -18.71 -51.18
CA CYS A 87 4.37 -17.75 -52.23
C CYS A 87 3.86 -16.42 -51.65
N LEU A 88 4.38 -15.31 -52.18
CA LEU A 88 3.89 -13.95 -51.94
C LEU A 88 2.62 -13.71 -52.79
N GLU A 89 1.45 -13.57 -52.17
CA GLU A 89 0.19 -13.34 -52.91
C GLU A 89 -0.24 -11.86 -52.90
N HIS A 90 -0.04 -11.15 -51.78
CA HIS A 90 -0.50 -9.78 -51.59
C HIS A 90 0.49 -8.94 -50.80
N THR A 91 0.97 -7.83 -51.38
CA THR A 91 1.95 -6.91 -50.78
C THR A 91 1.40 -5.49 -50.70
N ILE A 92 1.74 -4.76 -49.64
CA ILE A 92 1.52 -3.31 -49.49
C ILE A 92 2.80 -2.63 -48.98
N GLU A 93 3.09 -1.41 -49.46
CA GLU A 93 4.14 -0.53 -48.92
C GLU A 93 3.49 0.60 -48.10
N ILE A 94 4.14 1.03 -47.01
CA ILE A 94 3.81 2.26 -46.26
C ILE A 94 5.09 2.97 -45.81
N ASN A 95 5.12 4.30 -45.94
CA ASN A 95 6.28 5.13 -45.61
C ASN A 95 6.12 5.70 -44.19
N VAL A 96 7.19 5.68 -43.38
CA VAL A 96 7.24 6.37 -42.08
C VAL A 96 8.57 7.10 -41.88
N ASN A 97 8.53 8.25 -41.22
CA ASN A 97 9.70 9.09 -40.96
C ASN A 97 10.12 8.98 -39.49
N HIS A 98 11.22 8.29 -39.20
CA HIS A 98 11.72 8.19 -37.82
C HIS A 98 12.59 9.39 -37.46
N TRP A 99 12.17 10.16 -36.44
CA TRP A 99 12.92 11.31 -35.93
C TRP A 99 13.04 11.25 -34.39
N PRO A 100 14.15 10.73 -33.83
CA PRO A 100 14.32 10.63 -32.38
C PRO A 100 14.45 12.01 -31.73
N LEU A 101 13.77 12.20 -30.60
CA LEU A 101 13.71 13.47 -29.85
C LEU A 101 14.86 13.57 -28.84
N LEU A 102 16.10 13.64 -29.37
CA LEU A 102 17.34 13.61 -28.57
C LEU A 102 17.48 14.76 -27.57
N GLN A 103 16.72 15.85 -27.73
CA GLN A 103 16.66 16.98 -26.79
C GLN A 103 15.91 16.69 -25.48
N TYR A 104 15.25 15.54 -25.37
CA TYR A 104 14.56 15.10 -24.16
C TYR A 104 15.31 13.94 -23.46
N PRO A 105 15.17 13.78 -22.14
CA PRO A 105 15.86 12.72 -21.39
C PRO A 105 15.36 11.31 -21.79
N PRO A 106 16.20 10.27 -21.66
CA PRO A 106 15.83 8.88 -21.91
C PRO A 106 15.38 8.15 -20.65
N LEU A 107 14.69 7.03 -20.85
CA LEU A 107 14.78 5.93 -19.89
C LEU A 107 16.16 5.28 -20.02
N HIS A 108 16.97 5.32 -18.97
CA HIS A 108 18.26 4.64 -18.93
C HIS A 108 18.08 3.17 -18.54
N LEU A 109 18.73 2.25 -19.27
CA LEU A 109 18.77 0.83 -18.90
C LEU A 109 20.04 0.54 -18.09
N ALA A 110 19.89 -0.15 -16.96
CA ALA A 110 20.99 -0.54 -16.09
C ALA A 110 20.89 -2.03 -15.70
N ILE A 111 22.03 -2.70 -15.59
CA ILE A 111 22.16 -4.03 -14.97
C ILE A 111 23.12 -3.91 -13.80
N MET A 112 22.63 -4.13 -12.57
CA MET A 112 23.51 -4.27 -11.40
C MET A 112 24.15 -5.65 -11.38
N VAL A 113 25.46 -5.68 -11.19
CA VAL A 113 26.25 -6.90 -10.95
C VAL A 113 26.98 -6.79 -9.61
N ALA A 114 27.01 -7.87 -8.84
CA ALA A 114 27.77 -7.95 -7.60
C ALA A 114 29.28 -7.76 -7.81
N SER A 115 29.99 -7.36 -6.76
CA SER A 115 31.44 -7.19 -6.78
C SER A 115 32.19 -8.48 -7.18
N ASP A 116 31.71 -9.64 -6.73
CA ASP A 116 32.17 -11.00 -7.04
C ASP A 116 31.22 -11.79 -7.97
N SER A 117 30.37 -11.10 -8.75
CA SER A 117 29.39 -11.75 -9.63
C SER A 117 30.03 -12.75 -10.61
N PRO A 118 29.46 -13.96 -10.79
CA PRO A 118 29.83 -14.89 -11.86
C PRO A 118 29.29 -14.46 -13.24
N CYS A 119 28.60 -13.31 -13.35
CA CYS A 119 28.03 -12.78 -14.58
C CYS A 119 27.06 -13.73 -15.32
N VAL A 120 26.28 -14.51 -14.57
CA VAL A 120 25.26 -15.43 -15.10
C VAL A 120 23.91 -15.30 -14.40
N ILE A 121 22.84 -15.51 -15.16
CA ILE A 121 21.44 -15.54 -14.71
C ILE A 121 20.94 -16.98 -14.56
N ASP A 122 19.88 -17.16 -13.78
CA ASP A 122 19.17 -18.45 -13.70
C ASP A 122 18.69 -18.90 -15.10
N CYS A 123 18.79 -20.20 -15.35
CA CYS A 123 18.39 -20.80 -16.62
C CYS A 123 17.96 -22.26 -16.42
N PRO A 124 16.80 -22.69 -16.94
CA PRO A 124 16.32 -24.05 -16.75
C PRO A 124 17.16 -25.05 -17.57
N PRO A 125 17.26 -26.34 -17.15
CA PRO A 125 18.17 -27.31 -17.78
C PRO A 125 17.99 -27.47 -19.29
N ASN A 126 16.77 -27.34 -19.81
CA ASN A 126 16.46 -27.43 -21.24
C ASN A 126 16.93 -26.21 -22.08
N LYS A 127 17.27 -25.09 -21.44
CA LYS A 127 17.90 -23.91 -22.06
C LYS A 127 19.39 -23.77 -21.71
N ALA A 128 19.88 -24.49 -20.69
CA ALA A 128 21.27 -24.48 -20.23
C ALA A 128 22.12 -25.68 -20.71
N ALA A 129 21.50 -26.80 -21.10
CA ALA A 129 22.22 -28.02 -21.47
C ALA A 129 22.58 -28.06 -22.97
N GLY A 130 23.84 -27.75 -23.30
CA GLY A 130 24.37 -28.02 -24.65
C GLY A 130 25.53 -27.13 -25.10
N VAL A 131 26.63 -27.06 -24.32
CA VAL A 131 27.89 -26.35 -24.65
C VAL A 131 27.76 -24.81 -24.84
N SER A 132 26.54 -24.29 -24.92
CA SER A 132 26.23 -22.88 -25.23
C SER A 132 25.77 -22.10 -24.00
N SER A 133 26.45 -20.98 -23.72
CA SER A 133 26.07 -20.02 -22.68
C SER A 133 24.95 -19.05 -23.11
N ALA A 134 24.50 -19.14 -24.37
CA ALA A 134 23.77 -18.08 -25.08
C ALA A 134 22.36 -17.72 -24.54
N HIS A 135 21.91 -18.32 -23.44
CA HIS A 135 20.71 -17.94 -22.71
C HIS A 135 20.96 -17.54 -21.23
N SER A 136 22.17 -17.76 -20.69
CA SER A 136 22.49 -17.59 -19.27
C SER A 136 23.64 -16.61 -18.97
N ASP A 137 24.48 -16.23 -19.95
CA ASP A 137 25.54 -15.24 -19.74
C ASP A 137 25.03 -13.78 -19.75
N LEU A 138 25.88 -12.87 -19.25
CA LEU A 138 25.65 -11.41 -19.27
C LEU A 138 25.34 -10.87 -20.67
N GLY A 139 25.91 -11.44 -21.74
CA GLY A 139 25.62 -11.04 -23.11
C GLY A 139 24.17 -11.35 -23.51
N ALA A 140 23.66 -12.50 -23.10
CA ALA A 140 22.25 -12.85 -23.24
C ALA A 140 21.35 -11.95 -22.37
N ALA A 141 21.75 -11.65 -21.12
CA ALA A 141 20.99 -10.75 -20.24
C ALA A 141 20.87 -9.31 -20.81
N ILE A 142 21.96 -8.77 -21.36
CA ILE A 142 21.98 -7.48 -22.08
C ILE A 142 21.01 -7.49 -23.25
N ALA A 143 21.07 -8.52 -24.11
CA ALA A 143 20.20 -8.63 -25.28
C ALA A 143 18.71 -8.71 -24.88
N LYS A 144 18.40 -9.49 -23.84
CA LYS A 144 17.04 -9.65 -23.30
C LYS A 144 16.47 -8.35 -22.73
N LEU A 145 17.23 -7.64 -21.89
CA LEU A 145 16.77 -6.37 -21.33
C LEU A 145 16.57 -5.32 -22.44
N ARG A 146 17.48 -5.27 -23.42
CA ARG A 146 17.36 -4.40 -24.60
C ARG A 146 16.11 -4.70 -25.43
N MET A 147 15.88 -5.95 -25.82
CA MET A 147 14.71 -6.32 -26.63
C MET A 147 13.41 -6.07 -25.87
N THR A 148 13.40 -6.37 -24.57
CA THR A 148 12.28 -6.09 -23.66
C THR A 148 11.99 -4.58 -23.57
N ALA A 149 13.02 -3.73 -23.48
CA ALA A 149 12.86 -2.27 -23.47
C ALA A 149 12.29 -1.72 -24.79
N TYR A 150 12.67 -2.29 -25.95
CA TYR A 150 12.03 -1.96 -27.22
C TYR A 150 10.57 -2.44 -27.30
N MET A 151 10.25 -3.61 -26.73
CA MET A 151 8.85 -4.07 -26.60
C MET A 151 8.02 -3.13 -25.73
N TRP A 152 8.54 -2.68 -24.58
CA TRP A 152 7.87 -1.67 -23.73
C TRP A 152 7.64 -0.35 -24.47
N GLN A 153 8.66 0.13 -25.21
CA GLN A 153 8.58 1.36 -26.00
C GLN A 153 7.51 1.27 -27.10
N ALA A 154 7.48 0.17 -27.85
CA ALA A 154 6.51 -0.05 -28.92
C ALA A 154 5.08 -0.22 -28.38
N MET A 155 4.92 -0.96 -27.29
CA MET A 155 3.64 -1.15 -26.59
C MET A 155 3.09 0.19 -26.09
N THR A 156 3.91 0.96 -25.38
CA THR A 156 3.54 2.26 -24.78
C THR A 156 3.20 3.30 -25.85
N ALA A 157 3.99 3.39 -26.92
CA ALA A 157 3.71 4.31 -28.03
C ALA A 157 2.39 4.01 -28.75
N GLU A 158 2.00 2.75 -28.86
CA GLU A 158 0.71 2.36 -29.42
C GLU A 158 -0.45 2.53 -28.42
N ASP A 159 -0.22 2.27 -27.14
CA ASP A 159 -1.23 2.43 -26.10
C ASP A 159 -1.63 3.89 -25.87
N LEU A 160 -0.66 4.80 -25.82
CA LEU A 160 -0.92 6.24 -25.67
C LEU A 160 -1.55 6.83 -26.95
N ARG A 161 -1.35 6.20 -28.12
CA ARG A 161 -2.11 6.49 -29.34
C ARG A 161 -3.58 6.04 -29.21
N LEU A 162 -3.85 4.83 -28.69
CA LEU A 162 -5.21 4.31 -28.47
C LEU A 162 -5.97 5.14 -27.42
N HIS A 163 -5.28 5.61 -26.37
CA HIS A 163 -5.79 6.60 -25.41
C HIS A 163 -6.05 7.98 -26.03
N GLY A 164 -5.61 8.24 -27.27
CA GLY A 164 -5.86 9.49 -27.99
C GLY A 164 -4.98 10.66 -27.55
N VAL A 165 -3.95 10.43 -26.71
CA VAL A 165 -2.97 11.45 -26.30
C VAL A 165 -1.79 11.58 -27.28
N GLY A 166 -1.82 10.81 -28.38
CA GLY A 166 -0.81 10.78 -29.44
C GLY A 166 0.18 9.63 -29.28
N ARG A 167 0.83 9.23 -30.38
CA ARG A 167 1.86 8.18 -30.39
C ARG A 167 3.13 8.69 -29.69
N ARG A 168 3.24 8.45 -28.39
CA ARG A 168 4.34 8.93 -27.52
C ARG A 168 4.84 7.83 -26.59
N SER A 169 6.15 7.79 -26.37
CA SER A 169 6.83 6.90 -25.41
C SER A 169 8.15 7.56 -25.00
N PHE A 170 8.70 7.15 -23.86
CA PHE A 170 10.10 7.41 -23.54
C PHE A 170 11.03 7.01 -24.69
N ARG A 171 12.04 7.85 -25.00
CA ARG A 171 13.20 7.39 -25.76
C ARG A 171 14.06 6.48 -24.88
N LEU A 172 14.83 5.61 -25.52
CA LEU A 172 15.95 4.95 -24.85
C LEU A 172 17.22 5.80 -25.06
N ASP A 173 18.22 5.55 -24.24
CA ASP A 173 19.56 6.05 -24.51
C ASP A 173 20.24 5.12 -25.51
N GLU A 174 20.75 5.62 -26.64
CA GLU A 174 21.37 4.80 -27.68
C GLU A 174 22.84 5.17 -27.93
N GLU A 175 23.65 4.16 -28.20
CA GLU A 175 25.08 4.26 -28.54
C GLU A 175 25.39 3.50 -29.83
N TRP A 176 26.48 3.85 -30.52
CA TRP A 176 26.87 3.18 -31.77
C TRP A 176 27.68 1.90 -31.49
N VAL A 177 27.00 0.76 -31.48
CA VAL A 177 27.55 -0.55 -31.10
C VAL A 177 27.04 -1.67 -32.00
N ALA A 178 27.50 -2.90 -31.79
CA ALA A 178 26.94 -4.07 -32.43
C ALA A 178 25.49 -4.29 -31.94
N ASP A 179 24.54 -4.17 -32.86
CA ASP A 179 23.11 -4.36 -32.58
C ASP A 179 22.84 -5.83 -32.20
N THR A 180 21.87 -6.05 -31.32
CA THR A 180 21.43 -7.39 -30.87
C THR A 180 19.93 -7.59 -31.02
N THR A 181 19.24 -6.71 -31.77
CA THR A 181 17.78 -6.77 -31.96
C THR A 181 17.34 -7.70 -33.08
N SER A 182 18.27 -8.20 -33.90
CA SER A 182 18.04 -9.33 -34.82
C SER A 182 19.02 -10.48 -34.51
N ARG A 183 18.57 -11.72 -34.70
CA ARG A 183 19.39 -12.93 -34.71
C ARG A 183 20.63 -12.77 -35.60
N ASP A 184 20.47 -12.18 -36.78
CA ASP A 184 21.51 -12.19 -37.81
C ASP A 184 22.61 -11.18 -37.46
N PHE A 185 22.26 -10.04 -36.83
CA PHE A 185 23.23 -9.12 -36.21
C PHE A 185 23.96 -9.74 -35.00
N LEU A 186 23.23 -10.51 -34.16
CA LEU A 186 23.84 -11.21 -33.02
C LEU A 186 24.84 -12.27 -33.49
N ASN A 187 24.54 -13.00 -34.56
CA ASN A 187 25.46 -13.94 -35.22
C ASN A 187 26.65 -13.21 -35.84
N ALA A 188 26.44 -12.09 -36.56
CA ALA A 188 27.51 -11.29 -37.16
C ALA A 188 28.55 -10.79 -36.13
N ARG A 189 28.14 -10.60 -34.87
CA ARG A 189 29.03 -10.29 -33.74
C ARG A 189 29.88 -11.48 -33.29
N LEU A 190 29.36 -12.70 -33.35
CA LEU A 190 30.07 -13.94 -33.02
C LEU A 190 31.04 -14.33 -34.12
N ASP A 191 30.60 -14.24 -35.38
CA ASP A 191 31.35 -14.57 -36.60
C ASP A 191 32.32 -13.46 -37.05
N GLN A 192 32.39 -12.36 -36.29
CA GLN A 192 33.28 -11.20 -36.50
C GLN A 192 33.08 -10.48 -37.86
N CYS A 193 31.93 -10.64 -38.49
CA CYS A 193 31.59 -10.05 -39.79
C CYS A 193 30.68 -8.80 -39.71
N LEU A 194 30.68 -8.12 -38.55
CA LEU A 194 29.85 -6.94 -38.24
C LEU A 194 29.74 -5.88 -39.34
N GLU A 195 30.84 -5.57 -40.05
CA GLU A 195 30.86 -4.61 -41.16
C GLU A 195 30.16 -5.13 -42.41
N ARG A 196 30.31 -6.43 -42.71
CA ARG A 196 29.73 -7.09 -43.89
C ARG A 196 28.21 -7.22 -43.78
N GLU A 197 27.72 -7.57 -42.60
CA GLU A 197 26.27 -7.74 -42.33
C GLU A 197 25.59 -6.43 -41.90
N GLY A 198 26.31 -5.30 -41.88
CA GLY A 198 25.75 -4.01 -41.46
C GLY A 198 25.18 -4.01 -40.03
N ALA A 199 25.84 -4.71 -39.11
CA ALA A 199 25.35 -4.95 -37.74
C ALA A 199 25.77 -3.87 -36.72
N MET A 200 26.68 -2.95 -37.08
CA MET A 200 27.03 -1.79 -36.26
C MET A 200 26.01 -0.67 -36.43
N ARG A 201 25.31 -0.29 -35.36
CA ARG A 201 24.15 0.64 -35.39
C ARG A 201 24.02 1.45 -34.10
N SER A 202 23.33 2.59 -34.18
CA SER A 202 22.69 3.19 -33.01
C SER A 202 21.82 2.12 -32.33
N THR A 203 22.04 1.84 -31.06
CA THR A 203 21.42 0.72 -30.33
C THR A 203 21.26 1.09 -28.86
N ALA A 204 20.14 0.71 -28.23
CA ALA A 204 19.86 1.04 -26.83
C ALA A 204 20.97 0.53 -25.89
N LYS A 205 21.55 1.47 -25.17
CA LYS A 205 22.64 1.27 -24.21
C LYS A 205 22.13 0.54 -22.98
N VAL A 206 22.90 -0.45 -22.53
CA VAL A 206 22.65 -1.18 -21.28
C VAL A 206 23.87 -1.01 -20.39
N ASN A 207 23.76 -0.17 -19.37
CA ASN A 207 24.88 0.21 -18.51
C ASN A 207 25.12 -0.90 -17.48
N ILE A 208 26.35 -1.43 -17.40
CA ILE A 208 26.70 -2.46 -16.42
C ILE A 208 27.27 -1.80 -15.17
N ILE A 209 26.53 -1.87 -14.08
CA ILE A 209 26.81 -1.18 -12.82
C ILE A 209 27.37 -2.20 -11.83
N ARG A 210 28.66 -2.12 -11.50
CA ARG A 210 29.26 -3.00 -10.48
C ARG A 210 28.98 -2.43 -9.10
N SER A 211 28.18 -3.15 -8.31
CA SER A 211 27.98 -2.84 -6.90
C SER A 211 29.22 -3.16 -6.08
N SER A 212 29.41 -2.46 -4.97
CA SER A 212 30.35 -2.84 -3.91
C SER A 212 29.91 -4.13 -3.19
N ARG A 213 28.60 -4.41 -3.16
CA ARG A 213 27.99 -5.58 -2.50
C ARG A 213 28.32 -6.89 -3.21
N SER A 214 28.57 -7.92 -2.42
CA SER A 214 28.81 -9.28 -2.89
C SER A 214 27.53 -10.04 -3.27
N VAL A 215 27.68 -11.14 -4.02
CA VAL A 215 26.61 -12.11 -4.33
C VAL A 215 26.01 -12.66 -3.03
N GLY A 216 26.83 -12.85 -1.99
CA GLY A 216 26.37 -13.30 -0.67
C GLY A 216 25.48 -12.29 0.07
N GLU A 217 25.76 -11.00 -0.08
CA GLU A 217 24.91 -9.92 0.45
C GLU A 217 23.61 -9.78 -0.36
N ILE A 218 23.72 -9.68 -1.69
CA ILE A 218 22.56 -9.51 -2.58
C ILE A 218 21.61 -10.72 -2.49
N ARG A 219 22.15 -11.94 -2.35
CA ARG A 219 21.33 -13.17 -2.15
C ARG A 219 20.99 -13.46 -0.69
N ASN A 220 21.09 -12.49 0.22
CA ASN A 220 20.73 -12.71 1.62
C ASN A 220 19.21 -12.94 1.77
N ALA A 221 18.82 -14.02 2.44
CA ALA A 221 17.40 -14.34 2.65
C ALA A 221 16.67 -13.30 3.52
N ASN A 222 17.39 -12.51 4.33
CA ASN A 222 16.80 -11.48 5.19
C ASN A 222 16.48 -10.18 4.42
N ILE A 223 16.91 -10.06 3.15
CA ILE A 223 16.61 -8.93 2.26
C ILE A 223 15.74 -9.32 1.04
N ALA A 224 15.45 -10.61 0.85
CA ALA A 224 14.57 -11.07 -0.21
C ALA A 224 13.12 -10.66 0.08
N GLN A 225 12.53 -9.82 -0.79
CA GLN A 225 11.19 -9.24 -0.62
C GLN A 225 10.10 -10.31 -0.36
N GLN A 226 10.18 -11.42 -1.09
CA GLN A 226 9.25 -12.56 -1.03
C GLN A 226 9.37 -13.42 0.24
N ASN A 227 10.36 -13.18 1.11
CA ASN A 227 10.45 -13.89 2.38
C ASN A 227 9.58 -13.18 3.44
N PRO A 228 8.50 -13.81 3.97
CA PRO A 228 7.70 -13.21 5.04
C PRO A 228 8.48 -13.01 6.34
N ARG A 229 9.65 -13.66 6.51
CA ARG A 229 10.55 -13.49 7.66
C ARG A 229 11.70 -12.51 7.40
N ALA A 230 11.73 -11.81 6.26
CA ALA A 230 12.73 -10.78 5.97
C ALA A 230 12.37 -9.45 6.67
N TYR A 231 13.33 -8.89 7.40
CA TYR A 231 13.21 -7.63 8.15
C TYR A 231 14.06 -6.48 7.56
N ARG A 232 14.67 -6.71 6.39
CA ARG A 232 15.53 -5.78 5.64
C ARG A 232 15.17 -5.80 4.14
N LYS A 233 13.87 -5.80 3.83
CA LYS A 233 13.35 -6.01 2.46
C LYS A 233 13.73 -4.89 1.48
N ASN A 234 13.99 -3.69 1.98
CA ASN A 234 14.24 -2.50 1.15
C ASN A 234 15.71 -2.38 0.72
N ASP A 235 16.63 -3.03 1.43
CA ASP A 235 18.08 -2.92 1.22
C ASP A 235 18.54 -3.22 -0.22
N LEU A 236 17.81 -4.07 -0.97
CA LEU A 236 18.12 -4.32 -2.40
C LEU A 236 17.91 -3.08 -3.28
N PHE A 237 16.96 -2.22 -2.92
CA PHE A 237 16.73 -0.93 -3.59
C PHE A 237 17.83 0.06 -3.24
N ASP A 238 18.19 0.15 -1.95
CA ASP A 238 19.28 1.00 -1.48
C ASP A 238 20.62 0.61 -2.14
N PHE A 239 20.95 -0.69 -2.21
CA PHE A 239 22.18 -1.18 -2.84
C PHE A 239 22.28 -0.85 -4.34
N PHE A 240 21.16 -0.83 -5.06
CA PHE A 240 21.13 -0.45 -6.47
C PHE A 240 21.23 1.08 -6.62
N GLN A 241 20.51 1.84 -5.78
CA GLN A 241 20.59 3.30 -5.79
C GLN A 241 21.99 3.81 -5.38
N GLU A 242 22.64 3.19 -4.39
CA GLU A 242 24.05 3.39 -4.02
C GLU A 242 24.95 3.18 -5.25
N ALA A 243 24.86 2.01 -5.90
CA ALA A 243 25.74 1.65 -7.02
C ALA A 243 25.53 2.53 -8.27
N LEU A 244 24.30 2.99 -8.52
CA LEU A 244 24.01 3.97 -9.58
C LEU A 244 24.61 5.34 -9.26
N LYS A 245 24.44 5.83 -8.02
CA LYS A 245 25.04 7.09 -7.55
C LYS A 245 26.57 7.05 -7.59
N GLU A 246 27.19 5.92 -7.22
CA GLU A 246 28.64 5.70 -7.28
C GLU A 246 29.16 5.67 -8.73
N ALA A 247 28.41 5.07 -9.66
CA ALA A 247 28.75 5.07 -11.09
C ALA A 247 28.65 6.46 -11.74
N GLY A 248 27.76 7.32 -11.23
CA GLY A 248 27.62 8.72 -11.65
C GLY A 248 27.34 8.89 -13.14
N GLY A 249 27.87 9.96 -13.75
CA GLY A 249 27.65 10.27 -15.17
C GLY A 249 26.15 10.46 -15.47
N PRO A 250 25.51 9.63 -16.32
CA PRO A 250 24.06 9.69 -16.56
C PRO A 250 23.21 9.36 -15.32
N PHE A 251 23.82 8.83 -14.24
CA PHE A 251 23.14 8.50 -12.98
C PHE A 251 23.38 9.53 -11.86
N ALA A 252 24.03 10.65 -12.18
CA ALA A 252 24.16 11.77 -11.25
C ALA A 252 22.76 12.35 -10.92
N SER A 253 22.51 12.64 -9.65
CA SER A 253 21.13 12.95 -9.19
C SER A 253 20.60 14.29 -9.72
N ASP A 254 21.48 15.25 -10.01
CA ASP A 254 21.18 16.54 -10.64
C ASP A 254 20.71 16.44 -12.11
N ALA A 255 20.91 15.28 -12.76
CA ALA A 255 20.34 14.99 -14.07
C ALA A 255 18.87 14.49 -14.00
N HIS A 256 18.32 14.30 -12.80
CA HIS A 256 17.02 13.69 -12.50
C HIS A 256 16.71 12.42 -13.32
N PRO A 257 17.64 11.43 -13.37
CA PRO A 257 17.56 10.32 -14.30
C PRO A 257 16.50 9.29 -13.86
N ILE A 258 15.79 8.75 -14.85
CA ILE A 258 14.83 7.64 -14.66
C ILE A 258 15.46 6.35 -15.21
N VAL A 259 15.54 5.34 -14.36
CA VAL A 259 16.32 4.11 -14.61
C VAL A 259 15.42 2.86 -14.55
N ALA A 260 15.50 2.02 -15.57
CA ALA A 260 15.03 0.64 -15.54
C ALA A 260 16.19 -0.28 -15.15
N GLY A 261 16.13 -0.84 -13.94
CA GLY A 261 17.24 -1.57 -13.30
C GLY A 261 17.00 -3.07 -13.19
N LEU A 262 17.86 -3.89 -13.80
CA LEU A 262 17.86 -5.33 -13.61
C LEU A 262 18.96 -5.76 -12.61
N ILE A 263 18.62 -6.48 -11.55
CA ILE A 263 19.64 -7.19 -10.74
C ILE A 263 20.05 -8.45 -11.50
N LEU A 264 21.31 -8.55 -11.95
CA LEU A 264 21.80 -9.75 -12.64
C LEU A 264 21.84 -10.96 -11.70
N ASP A 265 22.28 -10.74 -10.46
CA ASP A 265 22.56 -11.79 -9.49
C ASP A 265 21.32 -12.33 -8.75
N SER A 266 20.09 -12.14 -9.26
CA SER A 266 18.92 -12.87 -8.75
C SER A 266 19.08 -14.39 -8.92
N HIS A 267 18.51 -15.19 -8.01
CA HIS A 267 18.63 -16.65 -8.03
C HIS A 267 17.55 -17.37 -7.21
N TYR A 268 16.93 -18.39 -7.77
CA TYR A 268 15.99 -19.28 -7.09
C TYR A 268 16.71 -20.35 -6.24
N ASN A 269 16.65 -20.19 -4.92
CA ASN A 269 17.20 -21.17 -4.00
C ASN A 269 16.21 -22.32 -3.77
N ILE A 270 16.39 -23.40 -4.54
CA ILE A 270 15.55 -24.62 -4.51
C ILE A 270 15.33 -25.13 -3.06
N SER A 271 16.40 -25.20 -2.25
CA SER A 271 16.34 -25.72 -0.87
C SER A 271 15.50 -24.86 0.08
N LYS A 272 15.43 -23.54 -0.15
CA LYS A 272 14.59 -22.59 0.60
C LYS A 272 13.24 -22.32 -0.07
N LYS A 273 13.05 -22.78 -1.31
CA LYS A 273 11.94 -22.44 -2.23
C LYS A 273 11.71 -20.93 -2.36
N LEU A 274 12.79 -20.15 -2.39
CA LEU A 274 12.76 -18.68 -2.30
C LEU A 274 13.61 -18.06 -3.40
N ILE A 275 13.09 -17.02 -4.05
CA ILE A 275 13.85 -16.18 -4.98
C ILE A 275 14.68 -15.19 -4.15
N LEU A 276 16.00 -15.21 -4.34
CA LEU A 276 16.99 -14.38 -3.66
C LEU A 276 17.56 -13.34 -4.63
N GLY A 277 18.05 -12.20 -4.12
CA GLY A 277 18.60 -11.14 -4.99
C GLY A 277 17.56 -10.52 -5.93
N HIS A 278 16.28 -10.56 -5.53
CA HIS A 278 15.16 -9.99 -6.26
C HIS A 278 14.31 -9.17 -5.29
N ALA A 279 14.01 -7.94 -5.73
CA ALA A 279 12.78 -7.26 -5.40
C ALA A 279 12.15 -6.76 -6.71
N ALA A 280 10.84 -6.59 -6.71
CA ALA A 280 10.06 -5.77 -7.65
C ALA A 280 9.69 -4.52 -6.87
N LEU A 281 10.37 -3.41 -7.15
CA LEU A 281 10.18 -2.12 -6.47
C LEU A 281 10.48 -0.95 -7.42
N GLY A 282 9.66 0.09 -7.35
CA GLY A 282 9.91 1.35 -8.05
C GLY A 282 9.66 2.57 -7.17
N CYS A 283 10.44 3.62 -7.38
CA CYS A 283 10.26 4.92 -6.72
C CYS A 283 10.56 6.07 -7.69
N HIS A 284 9.65 7.05 -7.72
CA HIS A 284 9.87 8.33 -8.35
C HIS A 284 10.50 9.31 -7.36
N ASN A 285 11.54 10.02 -7.78
CA ASN A 285 12.15 11.12 -7.07
C ASN A 285 12.31 12.31 -8.02
N PRO A 286 11.46 13.36 -7.93
CA PRO A 286 11.54 14.53 -8.80
C PRO A 286 12.88 15.29 -8.71
N GLU A 287 13.49 15.29 -7.51
CA GLU A 287 14.72 16.01 -7.18
C GLU A 287 15.95 15.08 -7.16
N GLY A 288 15.89 13.93 -7.85
CA GLY A 288 17.00 12.99 -7.88
C GLY A 288 16.84 11.80 -8.83
N LEU A 289 17.56 10.71 -8.54
CA LEU A 289 17.46 9.48 -9.33
C LEU A 289 16.16 8.74 -9.00
N SER A 290 15.35 8.49 -10.04
CA SER A 290 14.19 7.59 -10.00
C SER A 290 14.59 6.20 -10.52
N LEU A 291 14.15 5.15 -9.85
CA LEU A 291 14.52 3.77 -10.16
C LEU A 291 13.29 2.87 -10.13
N GLY A 292 13.08 2.10 -11.20
CA GLY A 292 12.19 0.94 -11.23
C GLY A 292 13.05 -0.30 -11.44
N MET A 293 12.99 -1.27 -10.52
CA MET A 293 13.94 -2.38 -10.51
C MET A 293 13.32 -3.77 -10.34
N PHE A 294 13.89 -4.73 -11.06
CA PHE A 294 13.42 -6.11 -11.13
C PHE A 294 14.58 -7.14 -11.09
N GLY A 295 14.24 -8.40 -10.83
CA GLY A 295 15.22 -9.50 -10.75
C GLY A 295 15.47 -10.23 -12.09
N SER A 296 16.66 -10.81 -12.26
CA SER A 296 16.99 -11.61 -13.45
C SER A 296 16.31 -12.99 -13.52
N HIS A 297 15.68 -13.43 -12.44
CA HIS A 297 15.24 -14.82 -12.22
C HIS A 297 14.24 -15.35 -13.24
N LEU A 298 13.40 -14.49 -13.85
CA LEU A 298 12.50 -14.89 -14.96
C LEU A 298 13.09 -14.68 -16.35
N THR A 299 14.23 -14.00 -16.49
CA THR A 299 14.77 -13.59 -17.79
C THR A 299 15.21 -14.74 -18.69
N TYR A 300 15.29 -15.99 -18.20
CA TYR A 300 15.44 -17.18 -19.05
C TYR A 300 14.31 -17.35 -20.10
N SER A 301 13.14 -16.75 -19.84
CA SER A 301 11.98 -16.78 -20.73
C SER A 301 12.00 -15.68 -21.81
N TRP A 302 12.68 -14.56 -21.57
CA TRP A 302 12.61 -13.36 -22.42
C TRP A 302 13.33 -13.56 -23.78
N PRO A 303 12.83 -12.94 -24.86
CA PRO A 303 13.47 -12.94 -26.17
C PRO A 303 14.77 -12.12 -26.15
N ARG A 304 15.80 -12.60 -26.85
CA ARG A 304 17.08 -11.89 -27.02
C ARG A 304 17.05 -10.90 -28.18
N PHE A 305 16.24 -11.18 -29.19
CA PHE A 305 16.10 -10.46 -30.46
C PHE A 305 14.65 -10.58 -30.97
N MET A 306 14.31 -9.82 -32.02
CA MET A 306 12.94 -9.65 -32.52
C MET A 306 12.33 -10.97 -33.01
N GLU A 307 13.10 -11.82 -33.69
CA GLU A 307 12.65 -13.11 -34.21
C GLU A 307 12.26 -14.10 -33.09
N GLU A 308 12.73 -13.89 -31.85
CA GLU A 308 12.35 -14.72 -30.70
C GLU A 308 10.99 -14.32 -30.08
N VAL A 309 10.51 -13.08 -30.27
CA VAL A 309 9.36 -12.51 -29.54
C VAL A 309 8.10 -13.39 -29.64
N THR A 310 7.72 -13.79 -30.85
CA THR A 310 6.54 -14.65 -31.08
C THR A 310 6.70 -16.01 -30.39
N SER A 311 7.90 -16.60 -30.43
CA SER A 311 8.15 -17.93 -29.83
C SER A 311 8.17 -17.87 -28.30
N CYS A 312 8.80 -16.85 -27.71
CA CYS A 312 8.82 -16.64 -26.27
C CYS A 312 7.41 -16.41 -25.70
N LEU A 313 6.57 -15.62 -26.39
CA LEU A 313 5.20 -15.32 -25.97
C LEU A 313 4.18 -16.43 -26.32
N THR A 314 4.62 -17.55 -26.90
CA THR A 314 3.77 -18.74 -27.17
C THR A 314 4.31 -20.06 -26.61
N ASP A 315 5.48 -20.05 -25.97
CA ASP A 315 6.15 -21.24 -25.42
C ASP A 315 5.39 -21.83 -24.22
N THR A 316 4.54 -22.83 -24.48
CA THR A 316 3.78 -23.57 -23.46
C THR A 316 4.59 -24.65 -22.73
N ARG A 317 5.91 -24.75 -22.95
CA ARG A 317 6.75 -25.70 -22.20
C ARG A 317 6.87 -25.27 -20.73
N VAL A 318 6.88 -26.25 -19.82
CA VAL A 318 7.09 -26.02 -18.39
C VAL A 318 8.55 -25.60 -18.13
N PRO A 319 8.82 -24.54 -17.33
CA PRO A 319 10.20 -24.13 -17.01
C PRO A 319 11.00 -25.17 -16.22
N GLY A 320 10.35 -25.90 -15.32
CA GLY A 320 10.97 -26.91 -14.45
C GLY A 320 11.20 -26.43 -13.02
N ASP A 321 11.74 -27.31 -12.18
CA ASP A 321 11.87 -27.16 -10.73
C ASP A 321 13.10 -26.36 -10.25
N LYS A 322 13.98 -25.97 -11.19
CA LYS A 322 15.25 -25.27 -10.89
C LYS A 322 15.21 -23.76 -11.07
N VAL A 323 14.04 -23.19 -11.36
CA VAL A 323 13.82 -21.76 -11.55
C VAL A 323 12.60 -21.32 -10.74
N GLY A 324 12.53 -20.04 -10.40
CA GLY A 324 11.45 -19.50 -9.58
C GLY A 324 10.10 -19.53 -10.31
N ASN A 325 9.08 -20.09 -9.67
CA ASN A 325 7.69 -19.93 -10.08
C ASN A 325 7.09 -18.69 -9.41
N ASP A 326 7.27 -17.53 -10.04
CA ASP A 326 6.93 -16.24 -9.44
C ASP A 326 5.41 -16.04 -9.32
N ASN A 327 4.98 -15.57 -8.15
CA ASN A 327 3.59 -15.61 -7.64
C ASN A 327 2.81 -16.93 -7.86
N GLY A 328 3.48 -18.04 -8.19
CA GLY A 328 2.82 -19.29 -8.59
C GLY A 328 2.25 -19.31 -10.03
N GLU A 329 2.48 -18.26 -10.84
CA GLU A 329 1.84 -18.09 -12.16
C GLU A 329 2.72 -18.45 -13.35
N CYS A 330 4.04 -18.61 -13.14
CA CYS A 330 5.02 -18.96 -14.17
C CYS A 330 4.99 -20.47 -14.53
N ALA A 331 3.79 -21.02 -14.80
CA ALA A 331 3.60 -22.44 -15.07
C ALA A 331 4.17 -22.88 -16.45
N THR A 332 4.19 -21.96 -17.42
CA THR A 332 4.84 -22.11 -18.73
C THR A 332 5.92 -21.03 -18.96
N MET A 333 6.78 -21.25 -19.95
CA MET A 333 7.79 -20.28 -20.36
C MET A 333 7.17 -18.95 -20.83
N TRP A 334 6.02 -18.96 -21.51
CA TRP A 334 5.36 -17.72 -21.93
C TRP A 334 4.74 -16.95 -20.75
N GLU A 335 4.14 -17.66 -19.78
CA GLU A 335 3.62 -17.04 -18.56
C GLU A 335 4.78 -16.40 -17.75
N ALA A 336 5.92 -17.09 -17.64
CA ALA A 336 7.14 -16.53 -17.06
C ALA A 336 7.65 -15.27 -17.80
N CYS A 337 7.49 -15.22 -19.12
CA CYS A 337 7.85 -14.05 -19.93
C CYS A 337 6.89 -12.88 -19.68
N ALA A 338 5.57 -13.15 -19.65
CA ALA A 338 4.53 -12.15 -19.39
C ALA A 338 4.67 -11.54 -17.99
N ILE A 339 4.85 -12.36 -16.96
CA ILE A 339 5.08 -11.90 -15.58
C ILE A 339 6.36 -11.06 -15.49
N GLY A 340 7.50 -11.58 -15.97
CA GLY A 340 8.78 -10.88 -15.82
C GLY A 340 8.87 -9.57 -16.61
N GLN A 341 8.40 -9.55 -17.87
CA GLN A 341 8.42 -8.32 -18.68
C GLN A 341 7.36 -7.31 -18.21
N GLY A 342 6.22 -7.79 -17.69
CA GLY A 342 5.11 -6.98 -17.19
C GLY A 342 5.37 -6.33 -15.83
N ALA A 343 5.88 -7.10 -14.86
CA ALA A 343 6.25 -6.56 -13.55
C ALA A 343 7.35 -5.49 -13.66
N HIS A 344 8.38 -5.72 -14.48
CA HIS A 344 9.45 -4.74 -14.64
C HIS A 344 8.97 -3.44 -15.32
N ILE A 345 7.98 -3.46 -16.24
CA ILE A 345 7.39 -2.20 -16.77
C ILE A 345 6.45 -1.51 -15.76
N HIS A 346 5.83 -2.27 -14.85
CA HIS A 346 5.11 -1.71 -13.69
C HIS A 346 6.07 -0.95 -12.75
N GLU A 347 7.24 -1.50 -12.40
CA GLU A 347 8.25 -0.77 -11.61
C GLU A 347 8.78 0.48 -12.31
N VAL A 348 8.93 0.42 -13.64
CA VAL A 348 9.30 1.59 -14.45
C VAL A 348 8.16 2.62 -14.50
N GLY A 349 6.89 2.19 -14.43
CA GLY A 349 5.73 3.06 -14.21
C GLY A 349 5.81 3.82 -12.88
N HIS A 350 6.15 3.12 -11.80
CA HIS A 350 6.45 3.76 -10.50
C HIS A 350 7.64 4.73 -10.60
N ALA A 351 8.69 4.42 -11.36
CA ALA A 351 9.82 5.34 -11.59
C ALA A 351 9.43 6.60 -12.38
N PHE A 352 8.40 6.52 -13.23
CA PHE A 352 7.76 7.66 -13.90
C PHE A 352 6.68 8.36 -13.05
N GLY A 353 6.43 7.91 -11.81
CA GLY A 353 5.49 8.55 -10.88
C GLY A 353 4.04 8.08 -10.96
N SER A 354 3.75 6.94 -11.57
CA SER A 354 2.43 6.31 -11.49
C SER A 354 2.22 5.58 -10.15
N PRO A 355 1.06 5.72 -9.48
CA PRO A 355 0.63 4.89 -8.35
C PRO A 355 -0.04 3.59 -8.84
N HIS A 356 -0.43 2.69 -7.92
CA HIS A 356 -1.29 1.54 -8.25
C HIS A 356 -2.61 1.99 -8.90
N ARG A 357 -2.95 1.40 -10.05
CA ARG A 357 -4.13 1.69 -10.87
C ARG A 357 -4.45 0.54 -11.82
N SER A 358 -5.74 0.29 -12.07
CA SER A 358 -6.22 -0.73 -13.00
C SER A 358 -5.50 -0.69 -14.36
N GLY A 359 -4.92 -1.83 -14.75
CA GLY A 359 -4.06 -1.99 -15.91
C GLY A 359 -2.70 -2.58 -15.51
N ILE A 360 -1.61 -2.14 -16.16
CA ILE A 360 -0.22 -2.50 -15.81
C ILE A 360 0.07 -2.19 -14.34
N MET A 361 -0.42 -1.06 -13.81
CA MET A 361 -0.20 -0.63 -12.42
C MET A 361 -1.03 -1.42 -11.38
N GLU A 362 -1.81 -2.42 -11.80
CA GLU A 362 -2.56 -3.35 -10.94
C GLU A 362 -2.48 -4.76 -11.55
N ARG A 363 -1.28 -5.16 -12.01
CA ARG A 363 -0.93 -6.52 -12.40
C ARG A 363 -1.65 -7.10 -13.64
N GLY A 364 -2.40 -6.29 -14.39
CA GLY A 364 -3.12 -6.68 -15.61
C GLY A 364 -2.24 -7.28 -16.71
N TYR A 365 -0.93 -7.02 -16.68
CA TYR A 365 0.06 -7.66 -17.58
C TYR A 365 0.12 -9.19 -17.47
N ALA A 366 -0.23 -9.79 -16.33
CA ALA A 366 0.05 -11.20 -16.01
C ALA A 366 -0.49 -12.21 -17.05
N GLN A 367 -1.63 -11.91 -17.64
CA GLN A 367 -2.32 -12.75 -18.64
C GLN A 367 -2.38 -12.08 -20.01
N ASP A 368 -2.34 -10.74 -20.04
CA ASP A 368 -2.67 -9.95 -21.21
C ASP A 368 -1.43 -9.41 -21.95
N TRP A 369 -0.23 -9.51 -21.37
CA TRP A 369 1.01 -9.06 -22.03
C TRP A 369 1.19 -9.61 -23.46
N PRO A 370 0.91 -10.89 -23.77
CA PRO A 370 0.99 -11.40 -25.14
C PRO A 370 -0.03 -10.74 -26.10
N LYS A 371 -1.18 -10.24 -25.62
CA LYS A 371 -2.19 -9.55 -26.44
C LYS A 371 -1.66 -8.24 -27.04
N ASN A 372 -0.59 -7.67 -26.48
CA ASN A 372 0.05 -6.50 -27.09
C ASN A 372 0.76 -6.86 -28.41
N PHE A 373 1.38 -8.04 -28.51
CA PHE A 373 2.30 -8.40 -29.60
C PHE A 373 1.78 -9.51 -30.52
N LEU A 374 0.76 -10.27 -30.11
CA LEU A 374 0.23 -11.41 -30.86
C LEU A 374 -1.20 -11.15 -31.39
N SER A 375 -1.52 -11.82 -32.49
CA SER A 375 -2.87 -11.96 -33.07
C SER A 375 -3.70 -13.08 -32.42
N LYS A 376 -3.04 -14.04 -31.76
CA LYS A 376 -3.65 -15.08 -30.92
C LYS A 376 -2.72 -15.39 -29.74
N THR A 377 -3.26 -15.52 -28.52
CA THR A 377 -2.46 -15.96 -27.36
C THR A 377 -2.28 -17.48 -27.34
N ALA A 378 -1.33 -17.97 -26.54
CA ALA A 378 -1.20 -19.40 -26.24
C ALA A 378 -2.17 -19.85 -25.12
N TYR A 379 -2.21 -21.16 -24.87
CA TYR A 379 -2.91 -21.77 -23.72
C TYR A 379 -2.23 -21.37 -22.40
N SER A 380 -3.00 -20.90 -21.42
CA SER A 380 -2.52 -20.66 -20.06
C SER A 380 -2.66 -21.93 -19.22
N ALA A 381 -1.54 -22.42 -18.69
CA ALA A 381 -1.53 -23.54 -17.75
C ALA A 381 -1.91 -23.12 -16.33
N HIS A 382 -1.64 -21.87 -15.96
CA HIS A 382 -2.07 -21.29 -14.69
C HIS A 382 -3.60 -21.17 -14.62
N LEU A 383 -4.24 -20.49 -15.58
CA LEU A 383 -5.69 -20.34 -15.64
C LEU A 383 -6.43 -21.57 -16.21
N LYS A 384 -5.71 -22.48 -16.87
CA LYS A 384 -6.25 -23.65 -17.60
C LYS A 384 -7.23 -23.25 -18.70
N LYS A 385 -6.89 -22.20 -19.45
CA LYS A 385 -7.73 -21.58 -20.50
C LYS A 385 -7.04 -21.64 -21.85
N GLU A 386 -7.84 -21.90 -22.89
CA GLU A 386 -7.42 -21.81 -24.28
C GLU A 386 -7.06 -20.38 -24.69
N GLY A 387 -6.14 -20.28 -25.65
CA GLY A 387 -5.65 -19.02 -26.17
C GLY A 387 -6.68 -18.28 -27.03
N VAL A 388 -6.84 -16.97 -26.81
CA VAL A 388 -7.86 -16.14 -27.46
C VAL A 388 -7.33 -15.49 -28.74
N LEU A 389 -8.23 -15.25 -29.71
CA LEU A 389 -7.95 -14.33 -30.82
C LEU A 389 -7.96 -12.89 -30.30
N VAL A 390 -7.06 -12.06 -30.84
CA VAL A 390 -6.80 -10.71 -30.35
C VAL A 390 -7.24 -9.68 -31.39
N ASP A 391 -8.53 -9.33 -31.34
CA ASP A 391 -9.12 -8.23 -32.09
C ASP A 391 -8.98 -6.94 -31.26
N LEU A 392 -8.30 -5.92 -31.80
CA LEU A 392 -8.03 -4.65 -31.09
C LEU A 392 -9.29 -3.91 -30.61
N ALA A 393 -10.44 -4.14 -31.24
CA ALA A 393 -11.70 -3.47 -30.93
C ALA A 393 -12.66 -4.31 -30.09
N LYS A 394 -12.36 -5.61 -29.87
CA LYS A 394 -13.28 -6.56 -29.20
C LYS A 394 -12.66 -7.38 -28.08
N THR A 395 -11.35 -7.60 -28.07
CA THR A 395 -10.66 -8.40 -27.05
C THR A 395 -10.12 -7.47 -25.95
N PRO A 396 -10.64 -7.52 -24.70
CA PRO A 396 -10.11 -6.73 -23.60
C PRO A 396 -8.62 -7.03 -23.35
N ASN A 397 -7.89 -6.02 -22.89
CA ASN A 397 -6.44 -6.08 -22.70
C ASN A 397 -6.04 -5.19 -21.52
N GLU A 398 -5.85 -5.79 -20.35
CA GLU A 398 -5.43 -5.08 -19.13
C GLU A 398 -3.91 -4.87 -19.05
N ALA A 399 -3.14 -5.32 -20.05
CA ALA A 399 -1.70 -5.06 -20.16
C ALA A 399 -1.41 -3.68 -20.79
N ARG A 400 -2.16 -2.67 -20.36
CA ARG A 400 -2.13 -1.27 -20.82
C ARG A 400 -1.99 -0.30 -19.64
N TRP A 401 -1.61 0.93 -19.92
CA TRP A 401 -1.59 2.02 -18.95
C TRP A 401 -3.00 2.51 -18.65
N ASN A 402 -3.25 3.09 -17.47
CA ASN A 402 -4.51 3.79 -17.23
C ASN A 402 -4.55 5.10 -18.04
N LEU A 403 -5.73 5.58 -18.41
CA LEU A 403 -5.89 6.90 -19.05
C LEU A 403 -5.29 8.02 -18.17
N ALA A 404 -5.39 7.91 -16.83
CA ALA A 404 -4.79 8.88 -15.92
C ALA A 404 -3.25 8.86 -15.98
N ASP A 405 -2.63 7.68 -16.11
CA ASP A 405 -1.18 7.54 -16.27
C ASP A 405 -0.71 8.02 -17.65
N ALA A 406 -1.44 7.68 -18.71
CA ALA A 406 -1.18 8.19 -20.07
C ALA A 406 -1.21 9.73 -20.15
N LEU A 407 -2.07 10.40 -19.36
CA LEU A 407 -2.14 11.85 -19.24
C LEU A 407 -1.04 12.42 -18.33
N ALA A 408 -0.69 11.74 -17.24
CA ALA A 408 0.42 12.13 -16.37
C ALA A 408 1.78 12.03 -17.09
N PHE A 409 2.03 10.92 -17.80
CA PHE A 409 3.22 10.72 -18.63
C PHE A 409 3.36 11.81 -19.70
N ARG A 410 2.25 12.27 -20.29
CA ARG A 410 2.25 13.39 -21.24
C ARG A 410 2.77 14.71 -20.63
N MET A 411 2.73 14.89 -19.31
CA MET A 411 3.35 16.05 -18.63
C MET A 411 4.87 15.92 -18.51
N LEU A 412 5.44 14.71 -18.59
CA LEU A 412 6.86 14.44 -18.40
C LEU A 412 7.66 14.74 -19.68
N PRO A 413 8.89 15.30 -19.57
CA PRO A 413 9.76 15.52 -20.73
C PRO A 413 10.01 14.27 -21.58
N HIS A 414 10.11 13.10 -20.93
CA HIS A 414 10.34 11.80 -21.57
C HIS A 414 9.33 11.43 -22.66
N PHE A 415 8.07 11.87 -22.56
CA PHE A 415 6.99 11.53 -23.50
C PHE A 415 6.53 12.73 -24.33
N ARG A 416 7.26 13.86 -24.30
CA ARG A 416 6.82 15.10 -24.94
C ARG A 416 6.95 15.04 -26.47
N LEU A 417 5.92 15.48 -27.19
CA LEU A 417 5.93 15.61 -28.65
C LEU A 417 6.24 17.07 -29.07
N PRO A 418 6.80 17.30 -30.27
CA PRO A 418 7.05 18.66 -30.79
C PRO A 418 5.79 19.53 -30.94
N THR A 419 4.62 18.90 -30.97
CA THR A 419 3.29 19.54 -31.10
C THR A 419 2.61 19.80 -29.76
N ASP A 420 3.18 19.41 -28.62
CA ASP A 420 2.60 19.71 -27.31
C ASP A 420 2.82 21.19 -26.91
N PRO A 421 1.77 21.93 -26.51
CA PRO A 421 1.89 23.32 -26.09
C PRO A 421 2.78 23.47 -24.85
N VAL A 422 3.31 24.69 -24.66
CA VAL A 422 3.91 25.09 -23.39
C VAL A 422 2.77 25.42 -22.42
N LEU A 423 2.61 24.59 -21.39
CA LEU A 423 1.61 24.78 -20.34
C LEU A 423 2.08 25.80 -19.29
N THR A 424 1.14 26.38 -18.53
CA THR A 424 1.46 27.09 -17.27
C THR A 424 1.80 26.11 -16.13
N GLU A 425 2.17 26.61 -14.96
CA GLU A 425 2.36 25.77 -13.77
C GLU A 425 1.03 25.28 -13.19
N GLU A 426 -0.01 26.12 -13.21
CA GLU A 426 -1.39 25.74 -12.88
C GLU A 426 -1.86 24.60 -13.79
N GLU A 427 -1.65 24.73 -15.11
CA GLU A 427 -2.02 23.70 -16.08
C GLU A 427 -1.25 22.37 -15.89
N ARG A 428 -0.02 22.40 -15.36
CA ARG A 428 0.73 21.17 -15.01
C ARG A 428 0.24 20.54 -13.71
N ASN A 429 0.02 21.36 -12.68
CA ASN A 429 0.00 20.90 -11.29
C ASN A 429 -1.38 20.88 -10.63
N GLU A 430 -2.31 21.73 -11.07
CA GLU A 430 -3.61 21.92 -10.42
C GLU A 430 -4.52 20.67 -10.58
N LYS A 431 -5.12 20.23 -9.46
CA LYS A 431 -6.21 19.24 -9.49
C LYS A 431 -7.51 19.86 -10.03
N PRO A 432 -8.38 19.09 -10.72
CA PRO A 432 -9.71 19.58 -11.05
C PRO A 432 -10.51 19.94 -9.78
N LYS A 433 -11.24 21.05 -9.84
CA LYS A 433 -12.07 21.58 -8.76
C LYS A 433 -13.55 21.37 -9.10
N ALA A 434 -14.41 21.29 -8.08
CA ALA A 434 -15.85 21.45 -8.26
C ALA A 434 -16.49 22.10 -7.04
N TYR A 435 -17.54 22.90 -7.27
CA TYR A 435 -18.20 23.72 -6.27
C TYR A 435 -19.65 24.03 -6.66
N ALA A 436 -20.51 24.25 -5.67
CA ALA A 436 -21.86 24.75 -5.89
C ALA A 436 -21.86 26.27 -6.10
N SER A 437 -22.71 26.76 -7.00
CA SER A 437 -23.14 28.16 -7.08
C SER A 437 -24.67 28.21 -7.19
N ASN A 438 -25.28 29.33 -6.83
CA ASN A 438 -26.72 29.54 -6.98
C ASN A 438 -26.95 30.82 -7.79
N GLU A 439 -27.92 30.83 -8.69
CA GLU A 439 -28.24 32.03 -9.49
C GLU A 439 -28.68 33.22 -8.61
N ASN A 440 -29.33 32.93 -7.48
CA ASN A 440 -29.86 33.86 -6.49
C ASN A 440 -29.85 33.19 -5.10
N GLU A 441 -30.01 33.94 -3.99
CA GLU A 441 -30.05 33.38 -2.61
C GLU A 441 -31.12 32.28 -2.38
N GLU A 442 -32.16 32.24 -3.22
CA GLU A 442 -33.25 31.26 -3.17
C GLU A 442 -33.37 30.47 -4.49
N GLY A 443 -32.41 30.60 -5.40
CA GLY A 443 -32.36 29.87 -6.67
C GLY A 443 -31.84 28.43 -6.52
N PRO A 444 -32.08 27.55 -7.52
CA PRO A 444 -31.51 26.22 -7.56
C PRO A 444 -29.97 26.28 -7.57
N ALA A 445 -29.33 25.22 -7.10
CA ALA A 445 -27.89 25.10 -7.15
C ALA A 445 -27.41 24.59 -8.52
N THR A 446 -26.21 24.99 -8.91
CA THR A 446 -25.47 24.51 -10.09
C THR A 446 -24.14 23.95 -9.61
N LEU A 447 -23.85 22.71 -10.00
CA LEU A 447 -22.53 22.11 -9.85
C LEU A 447 -21.63 22.68 -10.96
N ASN A 448 -20.62 23.44 -10.55
CA ASN A 448 -19.55 23.92 -11.42
C ASN A 448 -18.37 22.95 -11.27
N ILE A 449 -17.74 22.59 -12.37
CA ILE A 449 -16.49 21.81 -12.41
C ILE A 449 -15.49 22.61 -13.23
N SER A 450 -14.24 22.72 -12.77
CA SER A 450 -13.18 23.45 -13.47
C SER A 450 -11.81 22.78 -13.38
N SER A 451 -10.94 23.05 -14.35
CA SER A 451 -9.52 22.70 -14.30
C SER A 451 -8.73 23.62 -15.22
N ALA A 452 -7.61 24.17 -14.74
CA ALA A 452 -6.68 24.91 -15.60
C ALA A 452 -6.26 24.10 -16.84
N SER A 453 -5.98 22.80 -16.68
CA SER A 453 -5.52 21.93 -17.78
C SER A 453 -6.62 21.50 -18.78
N GLY A 454 -7.89 21.62 -18.39
CA GLY A 454 -9.05 21.07 -19.10
C GLY A 454 -9.50 19.70 -18.58
N ILE A 455 -10.77 19.38 -18.79
CA ILE A 455 -11.45 18.20 -18.23
C ILE A 455 -11.57 17.09 -19.30
N VAL A 456 -11.17 15.85 -18.95
CA VAL A 456 -11.07 14.72 -19.89
C VAL A 456 -12.12 13.65 -19.68
N ARG A 457 -12.50 13.38 -18.42
CA ARG A 457 -13.51 12.40 -18.02
C ARG A 457 -14.25 12.90 -16.79
N ILE A 458 -15.57 12.78 -16.82
CA ILE A 458 -16.47 13.02 -15.68
C ILE A 458 -17.28 11.72 -15.51
N THR A 459 -17.26 11.15 -14.31
CA THR A 459 -17.93 9.88 -14.01
C THR A 459 -18.84 10.07 -12.81
N PHE A 460 -20.14 9.81 -12.98
CA PHE A 460 -21.15 9.86 -11.92
C PHE A 460 -21.61 8.44 -11.57
N ASN A 461 -21.49 8.03 -10.31
CA ASN A 461 -21.84 6.67 -9.83
C ASN A 461 -21.36 5.55 -10.78
N ARG A 462 -20.05 5.57 -11.11
CA ARG A 462 -19.35 4.68 -12.06
C ARG A 462 -19.82 4.73 -13.52
N THR A 463 -20.81 5.57 -13.86
CA THR A 463 -21.24 5.82 -15.23
C THR A 463 -20.44 6.99 -15.80
N GLU A 464 -19.56 6.72 -16.78
CA GLU A 464 -18.86 7.78 -17.50
C GLU A 464 -19.86 8.65 -18.28
N HIS A 465 -19.79 9.96 -18.07
CA HIS A 465 -20.56 10.91 -18.87
C HIS A 465 -20.01 10.89 -20.29
N SER A 466 -20.85 10.65 -21.29
CA SER A 466 -20.40 10.68 -22.69
C SER A 466 -19.78 12.03 -23.04
N LEU A 467 -18.49 12.03 -23.37
CA LEU A 467 -17.74 13.18 -23.89
C LEU A 467 -17.35 12.90 -25.34
N ALA A 468 -17.45 13.91 -26.21
CA ALA A 468 -17.18 13.71 -27.63
C ALA A 468 -15.68 13.44 -27.89
N LEU A 469 -15.37 12.45 -28.72
CA LEU A 469 -13.98 12.03 -29.03
C LEU A 469 -13.05 13.18 -29.47
N GLY A 470 -13.60 14.24 -30.07
CA GLY A 470 -12.83 15.44 -30.44
C GLY A 470 -12.28 16.26 -29.27
N TRP A 471 -12.80 16.10 -28.04
CA TRP A 471 -12.40 16.88 -26.87
C TRP A 471 -10.98 16.55 -26.39
N ARG A 472 -10.41 15.38 -26.74
CA ARG A 472 -9.01 15.05 -26.40
C ARG A 472 -7.95 15.94 -27.09
N LYS A 473 -8.37 16.82 -28.01
CA LYS A 473 -7.53 17.90 -28.58
C LYS A 473 -7.86 19.30 -28.01
N ASN A 474 -9.05 19.48 -27.44
CA ASN A 474 -9.59 20.75 -26.93
C ASN A 474 -10.44 20.45 -25.68
N ALA A 475 -9.81 20.09 -24.56
CA ALA A 475 -10.52 19.76 -23.33
C ALA A 475 -11.09 21.04 -22.69
N PRO A 476 -12.39 21.10 -22.35
CA PRO A 476 -12.98 22.32 -21.78
C PRO A 476 -12.43 22.59 -20.37
N LYS A 477 -12.18 23.86 -20.05
CA LYS A 477 -11.69 24.26 -18.72
C LYS A 477 -12.80 24.36 -17.67
N THR A 478 -14.06 24.38 -18.08
CA THR A 478 -15.25 24.39 -17.21
C THR A 478 -16.35 23.47 -17.75
N MET A 479 -17.15 22.91 -16.84
CA MET A 479 -18.38 22.15 -17.11
C MET A 479 -19.40 22.47 -16.02
N GLU A 480 -20.69 22.57 -16.37
CA GLU A 480 -21.76 22.97 -15.45
C GLU A 480 -22.93 21.97 -15.52
N TYR A 481 -23.56 21.69 -14.38
CA TYR A 481 -24.75 20.84 -14.26
C TYR A 481 -25.73 21.47 -13.27
N THR A 482 -26.97 21.73 -13.69
CA THR A 482 -28.00 22.22 -12.73
C THR A 482 -28.45 21.09 -11.80
N GLU A 483 -28.87 21.44 -10.59
CA GLU A 483 -29.49 20.52 -9.63
C GLU A 483 -30.65 19.74 -10.28
N ALA A 484 -31.48 20.39 -11.10
CA ALA A 484 -32.59 19.76 -11.82
C ALA A 484 -32.12 18.77 -12.92
N ASP A 485 -31.03 19.06 -13.64
CA ASP A 485 -30.46 18.12 -14.62
C ASP A 485 -29.88 16.87 -13.96
N LEU A 486 -29.35 17.01 -12.74
CA LEU A 486 -28.87 15.88 -11.94
C LEU A 486 -30.03 15.08 -11.35
N GLU A 487 -31.06 15.73 -10.79
CA GLU A 487 -32.26 15.05 -10.23
C GLU A 487 -33.02 14.25 -11.31
N LYS A 488 -33.03 14.73 -12.55
CA LYS A 488 -33.59 14.01 -13.71
C LYS A 488 -32.83 12.72 -14.05
N ARG A 489 -31.61 12.54 -13.54
CA ARG A 489 -30.69 11.43 -13.89
C ARG A 489 -30.38 10.50 -12.72
N PHE A 490 -30.44 10.98 -11.49
CA PHE A 490 -29.94 10.28 -10.30
C PHE A 490 -30.90 10.49 -9.12
N ASP A 491 -31.18 9.46 -8.31
CA ASP A 491 -32.06 9.58 -7.14
C ASP A 491 -31.35 10.34 -6.01
N ARG A 492 -31.96 11.44 -5.57
CA ARG A 492 -31.49 12.28 -4.45
C ARG A 492 -31.45 11.56 -3.10
N LYS A 493 -32.08 10.39 -2.98
CA LYS A 493 -31.99 9.51 -1.80
C LYS A 493 -30.70 8.69 -1.74
N THR A 494 -29.94 8.64 -2.84
CA THR A 494 -28.66 7.92 -2.93
C THR A 494 -27.51 8.90 -3.13
N PRO A 495 -26.36 8.72 -2.47
CA PRO A 495 -25.18 9.56 -2.71
C PRO A 495 -24.81 9.62 -4.19
N LEU A 496 -24.51 10.83 -4.66
CA LEU A 496 -24.06 11.05 -6.03
C LEU A 496 -22.54 11.24 -6.05
N HIS A 497 -21.82 10.12 -6.20
CA HIS A 497 -20.36 10.09 -6.29
C HIS A 497 -19.92 10.60 -7.67
N LEU A 498 -18.96 11.53 -7.66
CA LEU A 498 -18.44 12.23 -8.83
C LEU A 498 -16.93 12.11 -8.87
N GLN A 499 -16.41 11.57 -9.98
CA GLN A 499 -14.98 11.56 -10.29
C GLN A 499 -14.68 12.43 -11.51
N ILE A 500 -13.62 13.23 -11.41
CA ILE A 500 -13.19 14.18 -12.44
C ILE A 500 -11.70 13.92 -12.73
N LEU A 501 -11.37 13.65 -13.99
CA LEU A 501 -10.00 13.50 -14.49
C LEU A 501 -9.66 14.68 -15.40
N ALA A 502 -8.56 15.36 -15.08
CA ALA A 502 -8.04 16.50 -15.81
C ALA A 502 -6.95 16.10 -16.83
N PHE A 503 -6.66 16.97 -17.80
CA PHE A 503 -5.76 16.69 -18.94
C PHE A 503 -4.27 16.63 -18.58
N ASN A 504 -3.94 16.97 -17.33
CA ASN A 504 -2.64 16.76 -16.69
C ASN A 504 -2.54 15.43 -15.89
N GLY A 505 -3.56 14.56 -15.95
CA GLY A 505 -3.59 13.28 -15.23
C GLY A 505 -3.94 13.40 -13.75
N LYS A 506 -4.25 14.60 -13.24
CA LYS A 506 -4.73 14.81 -11.87
C LYS A 506 -6.22 14.47 -11.78
N GLU A 507 -6.60 13.84 -10.67
CA GLU A 507 -7.97 13.39 -10.41
C GLU A 507 -8.51 13.98 -9.10
N THR A 508 -9.83 14.18 -9.05
CA THR A 508 -10.61 14.61 -7.89
C THR A 508 -11.85 13.74 -7.77
N SER A 509 -12.19 13.32 -6.55
CA SER A 509 -13.37 12.50 -6.26
C SER A 509 -14.19 13.12 -5.12
N ILE A 510 -15.47 13.37 -5.37
CA ILE A 510 -16.49 13.85 -4.42
C ILE A 510 -17.44 12.68 -4.14
N ARG A 511 -17.75 12.39 -2.87
CA ARG A 511 -18.59 11.24 -2.50
C ARG A 511 -20.08 11.52 -2.65
N ASP A 512 -20.52 12.73 -2.30
CA ASP A 512 -21.93 13.11 -2.47
C ASP A 512 -22.13 14.56 -2.94
N VAL A 513 -22.35 14.71 -4.25
CA VAL A 513 -22.72 15.98 -4.89
C VAL A 513 -23.98 16.60 -4.29
N TRP A 514 -24.91 15.81 -3.72
CA TRP A 514 -26.12 16.37 -3.09
C TRP A 514 -25.81 17.18 -1.83
N LYS A 515 -24.79 16.77 -1.04
CA LYS A 515 -24.33 17.55 0.12
C LYS A 515 -23.71 18.88 -0.33
N LEU A 516 -22.89 18.84 -1.38
CA LEU A 516 -22.23 20.02 -1.96
C LEU A 516 -23.27 21.06 -2.43
N LEU A 517 -24.27 20.62 -3.22
CA LEU A 517 -25.39 21.46 -3.69
C LEU A 517 -26.31 21.96 -2.57
N SER A 518 -26.42 21.21 -1.47
CA SER A 518 -27.26 21.58 -0.32
C SER A 518 -26.58 22.55 0.66
N SER A 519 -25.28 22.81 0.50
CA SER A 519 -24.54 23.72 1.38
C SER A 519 -24.95 25.18 1.15
N ARG A 520 -25.49 25.85 2.19
CA ARG A 520 -26.00 27.23 2.11
C ARG A 520 -25.22 28.18 3.01
N SER A 521 -25.02 29.41 2.53
CA SER A 521 -24.32 30.51 3.20
C SER A 521 -25.10 31.16 4.36
N PHE A 522 -26.29 30.65 4.70
CA PHE A 522 -27.12 31.20 5.78
C PHE A 522 -28.04 30.14 6.41
N ILE A 523 -28.46 30.42 7.65
CA ILE A 523 -29.39 29.61 8.45
C ILE A 523 -30.71 30.39 8.57
N ARG A 524 -31.87 29.70 8.49
CA ARG A 524 -33.19 30.30 8.74
C ARG A 524 -33.70 29.87 10.12
N ILE A 525 -34.16 30.82 10.94
CA ILE A 525 -34.72 30.51 12.26
C ILE A 525 -36.21 30.12 12.11
N PRO A 526 -36.65 28.92 12.53
CA PRO A 526 -38.04 28.48 12.36
C PRO A 526 -39.06 29.43 13.01
N GLY A 527 -40.06 29.86 12.24
CA GLY A 527 -41.10 30.78 12.70
C GLY A 527 -40.66 32.25 12.84
N SER A 528 -39.48 32.62 12.33
CA SER A 528 -38.96 33.99 12.36
C SER A 528 -38.53 34.46 10.96
N THR A 529 -38.49 35.78 10.76
CA THR A 529 -37.85 36.41 9.59
C THR A 529 -36.32 36.50 9.72
N LEU A 530 -35.78 36.21 10.91
CA LEU A 530 -34.34 36.27 11.19
C LEU A 530 -33.58 35.20 10.39
N ARG A 531 -32.49 35.64 9.76
CA ARG A 531 -31.45 34.80 9.15
C ARG A 531 -30.15 34.98 9.94
N LEU A 532 -29.35 33.92 10.04
CA LEU A 532 -27.96 34.01 10.52
C LEU A 532 -27.01 33.74 9.35
N THR A 533 -26.03 34.61 9.14
CA THR A 533 -25.09 34.51 8.01
C THR A 533 -23.92 33.59 8.39
N LYS A 534 -23.52 32.68 7.50
CA LYS A 534 -22.29 31.88 7.62
C LYS A 534 -21.20 32.49 6.73
N ARG A 535 -20.04 32.84 7.30
CA ARG A 535 -18.82 33.15 6.54
C ARG A 535 -17.73 32.13 6.82
N LEU A 536 -17.23 31.46 5.80
CA LEU A 536 -16.22 30.41 5.88
C LEU A 536 -14.82 30.99 5.57
N ALA A 537 -13.81 30.65 6.37
CA ALA A 537 -12.41 31.05 6.11
C ALA A 537 -11.68 30.08 5.19
N VAL A 538 -12.00 28.80 5.34
CA VAL A 538 -11.27 27.67 4.73
C VAL A 538 -12.33 26.69 4.21
N PRO A 539 -12.52 26.58 2.89
CA PRO A 539 -13.29 25.49 2.32
C PRO A 539 -12.46 24.20 2.40
N TYR A 540 -12.99 23.17 3.04
CA TYR A 540 -12.40 21.84 2.93
C TYR A 540 -12.64 21.32 1.52
N SER A 541 -11.55 21.02 0.82
CA SER A 541 -11.61 20.39 -0.50
C SER A 541 -12.26 19.01 -0.36
N VAL A 542 -13.49 18.88 -0.86
CA VAL A 542 -14.33 17.66 -0.83
C VAL A 542 -13.75 16.60 -1.79
N THR A 543 -12.49 16.21 -1.61
CA THR A 543 -11.66 15.62 -2.66
C THR A 543 -10.89 14.36 -2.22
N THR A 544 -11.36 13.68 -1.17
CA THR A 544 -10.84 12.39 -0.68
C THR A 544 -11.88 11.65 0.20
N ASP A 545 -11.59 10.40 0.54
CA ASP A 545 -12.45 9.46 1.30
C ASP A 545 -12.68 9.77 2.80
N GLU A 546 -12.80 11.05 3.15
CA GLU A 546 -12.78 11.52 4.54
C GLU A 546 -14.14 12.07 5.04
N GLU A 547 -15.17 12.14 4.19
CA GLU A 547 -16.50 12.63 4.60
C GLU A 547 -17.09 11.87 5.81
N ASP A 548 -16.83 10.57 5.93
CA ASP A 548 -17.35 9.75 7.05
C ASP A 548 -16.46 9.85 8.31
N HIS A 549 -15.35 10.59 8.22
CA HIS A 549 -14.30 10.68 9.24
C HIS A 549 -14.05 12.12 9.70
N VAL A 550 -15.09 12.96 9.67
CA VAL A 550 -15.09 14.30 10.29
C VAL A 550 -16.15 14.44 11.38
N TYR A 551 -15.83 15.29 12.36
CA TYR A 551 -16.74 15.86 13.33
C TYR A 551 -17.21 17.22 12.80
N GLU A 552 -18.47 17.31 12.39
CA GLU A 552 -19.11 18.60 12.13
C GLU A 552 -19.58 19.22 13.46
N TRP A 553 -19.41 20.54 13.60
CA TRP A 553 -19.78 21.24 14.83
C TRP A 553 -20.21 22.70 14.56
N ALA A 554 -21.09 23.20 15.43
CA ALA A 554 -21.45 24.60 15.54
C ALA A 554 -21.39 25.00 17.02
N GLN A 555 -20.94 26.22 17.33
CA GLN A 555 -20.72 26.67 18.70
C GLN A 555 -21.13 28.14 18.88
N LEU A 556 -22.21 28.39 19.62
CA LEU A 556 -22.70 29.74 19.94
C LEU A 556 -22.00 30.34 21.17
N LEU A 557 -21.98 31.67 21.25
CA LEU A 557 -21.42 32.45 22.38
C LEU A 557 -22.35 32.56 23.60
N ARG A 558 -23.56 31.99 23.51
CA ARG A 558 -24.47 31.70 24.64
C ARG A 558 -24.94 30.25 24.51
N GLU A 559 -25.09 29.56 25.64
CA GLU A 559 -25.65 28.21 25.73
C GLU A 559 -26.51 28.05 26.98
N LYS A 560 -27.44 27.10 26.96
CA LYS A 560 -28.25 26.74 28.14
C LYS A 560 -27.44 25.87 29.08
N GLY A 561 -27.28 26.31 30.32
CA GLY A 561 -26.64 25.54 31.38
C GLY A 561 -27.50 24.36 31.86
N ALA A 562 -26.96 23.56 32.77
CA ALA A 562 -27.70 22.46 33.42
C ALA A 562 -28.87 22.94 34.32
N ASP A 563 -28.95 24.25 34.58
CA ASP A 563 -30.06 24.94 35.23
C ASP A 563 -31.16 25.42 34.25
N GLY A 564 -30.96 25.22 32.94
CA GLY A 564 -31.85 25.66 31.87
C GLY A 564 -31.69 27.13 31.46
N ASN A 565 -30.85 27.91 32.14
CA ASN A 565 -30.68 29.34 31.87
C ASN A 565 -29.60 29.60 30.80
N LEU A 566 -29.72 30.70 30.05
CA LEU A 566 -28.77 31.09 29.01
C LEU A 566 -27.55 31.83 29.57
N HIS A 567 -26.43 31.13 29.68
CA HIS A 567 -25.15 31.69 30.14
C HIS A 567 -24.34 32.21 28.96
N ARG A 568 -23.63 33.34 29.13
CA ARG A 568 -22.72 33.90 28.12
C ARG A 568 -21.33 33.29 28.26
N ALA A 569 -20.63 33.10 27.15
CA ALA A 569 -19.21 32.76 27.12
C ALA A 569 -18.38 33.88 27.79
N VAL A 570 -17.51 33.52 28.74
CA VAL A 570 -16.63 34.44 29.49
C VAL A 570 -15.16 34.29 29.10
N SER A 571 -14.79 33.21 28.42
CA SER A 571 -13.44 33.01 27.89
C SER A 571 -13.39 31.88 26.86
N ILE A 572 -12.52 32.00 25.86
CA ILE A 572 -12.22 30.94 24.89
C ILE A 572 -10.72 30.59 25.01
N ASP A 573 -10.42 29.31 25.06
CA ASP A 573 -9.07 28.76 25.03
C ASP A 573 -8.76 28.32 23.59
N LEU A 574 -7.94 29.09 22.88
CA LEU A 574 -7.62 28.88 21.46
C LEU A 574 -6.52 27.81 21.39
N ARG A 575 -6.85 26.59 20.97
CA ARG A 575 -5.94 25.43 21.09
C ARG A 575 -5.15 25.20 19.81
N VAL A 576 -3.84 25.41 19.91
CA VAL A 576 -2.90 25.40 18.78
C VAL A 576 -1.60 24.73 19.22
N GLY A 577 -1.13 23.76 18.44
CA GLY A 577 0.02 22.91 18.70
C GLY A 577 0.97 22.88 17.51
N CYS A 578 1.31 21.69 17.02
CA CYS A 578 1.96 21.53 15.72
C CYS A 578 0.99 21.76 14.54
N LEU A 579 -0.32 21.77 14.84
CA LEU A 579 -1.46 22.06 13.97
C LEU A 579 -2.52 22.80 14.78
N TRP A 580 -3.65 23.19 14.18
CA TRP A 580 -4.78 23.75 14.90
C TRP A 580 -5.63 22.65 15.57
N ASP A 581 -5.43 22.40 16.87
CA ASP A 581 -6.17 21.37 17.61
C ASP A 581 -7.68 21.66 17.70
N GLY A 582 -8.07 22.92 17.95
CA GLY A 582 -9.46 23.32 18.15
C GLY A 582 -9.61 24.38 19.25
N GLY A 583 -10.33 24.07 20.32
CA GLY A 583 -10.47 24.97 21.47
C GLY A 583 -11.73 24.85 22.32
N VAL A 584 -11.71 25.57 23.44
CA VAL A 584 -12.58 25.34 24.60
C VAL A 584 -13.27 26.64 25.03
N VAL A 585 -14.60 26.68 24.93
CA VAL A 585 -15.45 27.81 25.35
C VAL A 585 -15.91 27.58 26.78
N LYS A 586 -15.72 28.56 27.67
CA LYS A 586 -16.23 28.51 29.06
C LYS A 586 -17.29 29.59 29.29
N TYR A 587 -18.37 29.19 29.96
CA TYR A 587 -19.56 30.01 30.26
C TYR A 587 -19.58 30.52 31.71
N ALA A 588 -20.51 31.44 32.00
CA ALA A 588 -20.57 32.21 33.24
C ALA A 588 -20.88 31.39 34.50
N ASP A 589 -21.79 30.41 34.42
CA ASP A 589 -22.05 29.39 35.44
C ASP A 589 -20.85 28.47 35.71
N GLY A 590 -19.94 28.41 34.74
CA GLY A 590 -18.73 27.61 34.78
C GLY A 590 -18.72 26.39 33.85
N HIS A 591 -19.81 26.11 33.11
CA HIS A 591 -19.82 25.00 32.16
C HIS A 591 -18.90 25.26 30.95
N VAL A 592 -18.60 24.19 30.21
CA VAL A 592 -17.56 24.18 29.19
C VAL A 592 -17.98 23.35 27.98
N SER A 593 -18.12 24.01 26.83
CA SER A 593 -18.27 23.41 25.51
C SER A 593 -17.02 23.66 24.64
N HIS A 594 -16.94 23.06 23.46
CA HIS A 594 -15.78 23.06 22.57
C HIS A 594 -16.13 23.65 21.19
N TRP A 595 -15.14 24.02 20.39
CA TRP A 595 -15.33 24.27 18.94
C TRP A 595 -14.52 23.23 18.14
N GLY A 596 -15.11 22.03 18.04
CA GLY A 596 -14.42 20.76 17.78
C GLY A 596 -15.10 19.62 18.56
N PRO A 597 -14.58 18.38 18.55
CA PRO A 597 -15.18 17.26 19.27
C PRO A 597 -15.41 17.53 20.76
N MET A 598 -16.62 17.29 21.24
CA MET A 598 -17.00 17.32 22.65
C MET A 598 -16.58 16.03 23.37
N GLN A 599 -16.73 14.90 22.68
CA GLN A 599 -16.24 13.59 23.12
C GLN A 599 -15.51 12.86 21.99
N ARG A 600 -14.72 11.86 22.38
CA ARG A 600 -14.13 10.85 21.50
C ARG A 600 -14.12 9.51 22.24
N TYR A 601 -14.60 8.44 21.59
CA TYR A 601 -14.76 7.11 22.20
C TYR A 601 -15.52 7.12 23.55
N GLY A 602 -16.65 7.83 23.63
CA GLY A 602 -17.48 7.93 24.83
C GLY A 602 -16.83 8.63 26.04
N ARG A 603 -15.76 9.40 25.83
CA ARG A 603 -15.06 10.18 26.86
C ARG A 603 -14.95 11.64 26.44
N LYS A 604 -15.05 12.58 27.40
CA LYS A 604 -14.83 14.01 27.12
C LYS A 604 -13.48 14.22 26.46
N HIS A 605 -13.49 14.87 25.29
CA HIS A 605 -12.29 15.14 24.52
C HIS A 605 -11.39 16.14 25.26
N SER A 606 -10.08 16.07 25.00
CA SER A 606 -9.10 17.04 25.49
C SER A 606 -8.15 17.38 24.36
N PHE A 607 -8.25 18.61 23.87
CA PHE A 607 -7.32 19.16 22.88
C PHE A 607 -5.90 19.21 23.44
N GLY A 608 -4.91 19.10 22.56
CA GLY A 608 -3.51 19.36 22.89
C GLY A 608 -3.21 20.86 22.88
N GLY A 609 -2.22 21.22 22.07
CA GLY A 609 -1.82 22.59 21.79
C GLY A 609 -0.79 23.20 22.75
N HIS A 610 0.49 23.13 22.39
CA HIS A 610 1.59 23.74 23.18
C HIS A 610 1.71 25.27 23.02
N ALA A 611 1.15 25.84 21.94
CA ALA A 611 1.13 27.28 21.65
C ALA A 611 -0.22 27.93 22.01
N SER A 612 -1.10 27.19 22.68
CA SER A 612 -2.46 27.59 23.04
C SER A 612 -2.52 28.87 23.86
N LYS A 613 -3.50 29.74 23.56
CA LYS A 613 -3.68 31.01 24.28
C LYS A 613 -5.14 31.24 24.62
N LYS A 614 -5.39 31.57 25.88
CA LYS A 614 -6.72 31.85 26.41
C LYS A 614 -7.05 33.33 26.35
N ILE A 615 -8.14 33.67 25.64
CA ILE A 615 -8.74 35.01 25.63
C ILE A 615 -9.89 35.07 26.64
N ARG A 616 -10.05 36.22 27.31
CA ARG A 616 -11.26 36.52 28.10
C ARG A 616 -12.24 37.29 27.22
N LEU A 617 -13.53 37.05 27.39
CA LEU A 617 -14.60 37.79 26.72
C LEU A 617 -15.27 38.71 27.75
N PRO A 618 -14.74 39.92 28.03
CA PRO A 618 -15.39 40.86 28.93
C PRO A 618 -16.78 41.25 28.43
N GLU A 619 -17.65 41.70 29.33
CA GLU A 619 -18.98 42.22 29.01
C GLU A 619 -18.88 43.57 28.30
N GLY A 620 -19.81 43.87 27.39
CA GLY A 620 -19.80 45.09 26.57
C GLY A 620 -18.82 45.10 25.38
N PHE A 621 -17.99 44.05 25.22
CA PHE A 621 -17.07 43.92 24.08
C PHE A 621 -17.43 42.72 23.19
N GLU A 622 -17.22 42.90 21.89
CA GLU A 622 -17.57 41.98 20.82
C GLU A 622 -16.30 41.37 20.20
N ILE A 623 -16.43 40.24 19.51
CA ILE A 623 -15.35 39.70 18.67
C ILE A 623 -15.37 40.47 17.35
N SER A 624 -14.30 41.20 17.06
CA SER A 624 -14.19 42.10 15.90
C SER A 624 -13.69 41.38 14.65
N SER A 625 -12.76 40.44 14.81
CA SER A 625 -12.34 39.53 13.72
C SER A 625 -11.66 38.26 14.25
N ILE A 626 -11.53 37.26 13.37
CA ILE A 626 -10.73 36.06 13.58
C ILE A 626 -9.84 35.85 12.36
N GLN A 627 -8.53 35.79 12.57
CA GLN A 627 -7.56 35.33 11.58
C GLN A 627 -7.39 33.82 11.67
N VAL A 628 -7.39 33.13 10.53
CA VAL A 628 -7.20 31.69 10.40
C VAL A 628 -6.00 31.45 9.49
N ASN A 629 -5.08 30.59 9.91
CA ASN A 629 -4.11 29.95 9.02
C ASN A 629 -4.55 28.49 8.82
N PRO A 630 -4.95 28.06 7.61
CA PRO A 630 -5.51 26.73 7.34
C PRO A 630 -4.72 25.58 8.01
N GLN A 631 -5.43 24.70 8.72
CA GLN A 631 -4.90 23.55 9.49
C GLN A 631 -3.84 23.89 10.57
N SER A 632 -3.38 25.15 10.67
CA SER A 632 -2.14 25.52 11.33
C SER A 632 -2.36 26.33 12.60
N GLY A 633 -3.30 27.29 12.59
CA GLY A 633 -3.60 28.08 13.78
C GLY A 633 -4.72 29.12 13.62
N VAL A 634 -5.05 29.78 14.73
CA VAL A 634 -6.12 30.78 14.84
C VAL A 634 -5.74 31.93 15.78
N ARG A 635 -6.17 33.15 15.43
CA ARG A 635 -6.01 34.35 16.26
C ARG A 635 -7.32 35.14 16.31
N MET A 636 -7.78 35.46 17.51
CA MET A 636 -9.03 36.20 17.76
C MET A 636 -8.73 37.63 18.20
N HIS A 637 -9.53 38.57 17.70
CA HIS A 637 -9.48 39.99 18.04
C HIS A 637 -10.82 40.46 18.61
N LEU A 638 -10.79 41.33 19.61
CA LEU A 638 -11.95 41.93 20.25
C LEU A 638 -12.07 43.43 19.92
N SER A 639 -13.23 44.03 20.20
CA SER A 639 -13.51 45.45 19.93
C SER A 639 -12.78 46.45 20.84
N ASP A 640 -12.14 46.00 21.92
CA ASP A 640 -11.19 46.78 22.74
C ASP A 640 -9.74 46.72 22.19
N GLY A 641 -9.48 45.92 21.14
CA GLY A 641 -8.15 45.63 20.62
C GLY A 641 -7.44 44.45 21.29
N THR A 642 -8.02 43.85 22.34
CA THR A 642 -7.48 42.63 22.96
C THR A 642 -7.41 41.52 21.91
N SER A 643 -6.23 40.90 21.80
CA SER A 643 -5.92 39.92 20.75
C SER A 643 -5.18 38.72 21.34
N ALA A 644 -5.55 37.50 20.94
CA ALA A 644 -4.88 36.28 21.41
C ALA A 644 -4.97 35.14 20.38
N GLY A 645 -4.13 34.12 20.55
CA GLY A 645 -4.02 32.95 19.67
C GLY A 645 -2.67 32.87 18.96
N GLU A 646 -2.49 31.83 18.16
CA GLU A 646 -1.27 31.62 17.37
C GLU A 646 -1.59 31.10 15.98
N LEU A 647 -0.85 31.56 14.96
CA LEU A 647 -1.09 31.24 13.55
C LEU A 647 -0.09 30.24 12.97
N ASN A 648 0.97 29.85 13.71
CA ASN A 648 1.97 28.87 13.29
C ASN A 648 2.57 29.14 11.89
N MET A 649 3.31 30.24 11.77
CA MET A 649 4.02 30.65 10.56
C MET A 649 5.23 29.72 10.30
N ARG A 650 5.01 28.55 9.68
CA ARG A 650 6.11 27.72 9.16
C ARG A 650 6.65 28.33 7.86
N GLY A 651 7.96 28.39 7.71
CA GLY A 651 8.61 29.11 6.61
C GLY A 651 8.56 28.38 5.27
N GLY A 652 8.57 29.15 4.18
CA GLY A 652 8.76 28.66 2.80
C GLY A 652 7.66 29.12 1.84
N MET A 653 6.39 29.02 2.25
CA MET A 653 5.24 29.55 1.49
C MET A 653 4.70 30.83 2.14
N ASP A 654 4.15 31.73 1.34
CA ASP A 654 3.32 32.82 1.84
C ASP A 654 2.04 32.24 2.48
N PRO A 655 1.77 32.47 3.78
CA PRO A 655 0.64 31.85 4.45
C PRO A 655 -0.67 32.58 4.09
N GLU A 656 -1.64 31.83 3.57
CA GLU A 656 -2.97 32.31 3.18
C GLU A 656 -3.85 32.58 4.42
N ILE A 657 -3.51 33.64 5.16
CA ILE A 657 -4.20 34.02 6.40
C ILE A 657 -5.54 34.69 6.07
N THR A 658 -6.60 33.90 5.98
CA THR A 658 -7.96 34.42 5.82
C THR A 658 -8.43 35.10 7.11
N THR A 659 -8.92 36.33 7.00
CA THR A 659 -9.50 37.09 8.12
C THR A 659 -11.03 37.15 7.99
N LEU A 660 -11.73 36.57 8.96
CA LEU A 660 -13.18 36.65 9.09
C LEU A 660 -13.57 37.84 9.97
N ALA A 661 -14.55 38.62 9.51
CA ALA A 661 -15.19 39.70 10.24
C ALA A 661 -16.69 39.73 9.94
N PRO A 662 -17.55 40.26 10.84
CA PRO A 662 -18.95 40.54 10.53
C PRO A 662 -19.07 41.70 9.53
N SER A 663 -20.24 41.84 8.89
CA SER A 663 -20.57 43.11 8.21
C SER A 663 -20.70 44.26 9.24
N PRO A 664 -20.61 45.54 8.83
CA PRO A 664 -20.71 46.69 9.75
C PRO A 664 -22.01 46.76 10.56
N ASP A 665 -23.08 46.15 10.04
CA ASP A 665 -24.43 46.03 10.57
C ASP A 665 -24.71 44.68 11.26
N GLU A 666 -23.67 43.85 11.47
CA GLU A 666 -23.76 42.55 12.14
C GLU A 666 -22.86 42.45 13.40
N VAL A 667 -23.01 41.34 14.13
CA VAL A 667 -22.08 40.87 15.17
C VAL A 667 -21.88 39.36 15.08
N ILE A 668 -20.70 38.86 15.47
CA ILE A 668 -20.42 37.42 15.61
C ILE A 668 -21.21 36.88 16.82
N VAL A 669 -22.06 35.89 16.57
CA VAL A 669 -22.85 35.19 17.60
C VAL A 669 -22.38 33.75 17.85
N GLY A 670 -21.57 33.20 16.95
CA GLY A 670 -20.99 31.87 17.10
C GLY A 670 -20.06 31.48 15.96
N PHE A 671 -19.76 30.19 15.88
CA PHE A 671 -18.79 29.59 14.97
C PHE A 671 -19.33 28.28 14.42
N PHE A 672 -18.80 27.84 13.28
CA PHE A 672 -19.05 26.50 12.73
C PHE A 672 -17.79 25.97 12.08
N GLY A 673 -17.71 24.67 11.89
CA GLY A 673 -16.56 24.06 11.24
C GLY A 673 -16.59 22.54 11.23
N LYS A 674 -15.47 21.97 10.80
CA LYS A 674 -15.24 20.53 10.75
C LYS A 674 -13.86 20.23 11.32
N SER A 675 -13.77 19.15 12.08
CA SER A 675 -12.53 18.62 12.66
C SER A 675 -12.35 17.16 12.26
N SER A 676 -11.14 16.64 12.15
CA SER A 676 -10.95 15.22 11.85
C SER A 676 -11.46 14.32 13.01
N ARG A 677 -12.03 13.15 12.71
CA ARG A 677 -12.22 12.05 13.69
C ARG A 677 -10.90 11.30 13.95
N GLY A 678 -9.96 11.37 13.01
CA GLY A 678 -8.64 10.73 13.08
C GLY A 678 -7.56 11.58 13.76
N GLY A 679 -6.40 10.96 14.01
CA GLY A 679 -5.18 11.63 14.48
C GLY A 679 -5.40 12.48 15.74
N PHE A 680 -4.99 13.75 15.67
CA PHE A 680 -5.14 14.76 16.74
C PHE A 680 -6.50 15.48 16.75
N CYS A 681 -7.43 15.13 15.86
CA CYS A 681 -8.73 15.80 15.68
C CYS A 681 -8.66 17.30 15.32
N GLY A 682 -7.61 17.71 14.60
CA GLY A 682 -7.41 19.11 14.21
C GLY A 682 -8.53 19.68 13.33
N VAL A 683 -8.63 21.01 13.32
CA VAL A 683 -9.63 21.78 12.57
C VAL A 683 -9.29 21.80 11.07
N LEU A 684 -10.27 21.41 10.26
CA LEU A 684 -10.19 21.31 8.80
C LEU A 684 -10.97 22.45 8.12
N GLU A 685 -12.16 22.78 8.64
CA GLU A 685 -12.95 23.96 8.26
C GLU A 685 -13.22 24.85 9.47
N PHE A 686 -13.25 26.17 9.24
CA PHE A 686 -13.71 27.13 10.24
C PHE A 686 -14.45 28.30 9.60
N GLY A 687 -15.57 28.70 10.21
CA GLY A 687 -16.34 29.87 9.84
C GLY A 687 -17.02 30.54 11.04
N ILE A 688 -17.44 31.79 10.83
CA ILE A 688 -18.22 32.57 11.80
C ILE A 688 -19.71 32.53 11.45
N ILE A 689 -20.55 32.53 12.49
CA ILE A 689 -21.99 32.73 12.43
C ILE A 689 -22.27 34.14 12.93
N THR A 690 -22.95 34.97 12.12
CA THR A 690 -23.29 36.35 12.46
C THR A 690 -24.79 36.60 12.46
N ALA A 691 -25.21 37.59 13.24
CA ALA A 691 -26.58 38.09 13.31
C ALA A 691 -26.59 39.62 13.12
N PRO A 692 -27.72 40.22 12.69
CA PRO A 692 -27.92 41.67 12.69
C PRO A 692 -27.62 42.30 14.06
N LYS A 693 -26.96 43.46 14.06
CA LYS A 693 -26.39 44.10 15.26
C LYS A 693 -27.45 44.69 16.22
N ASP A 694 -28.63 44.99 15.71
CA ASP A 694 -29.81 45.40 16.48
C ASP A 694 -30.46 44.23 17.25
N VAL A 695 -30.35 43.01 16.71
CA VAL A 695 -30.73 41.75 17.39
C VAL A 695 -29.63 41.31 18.36
N GLY A 696 -28.38 41.34 17.90
CA GLY A 696 -27.20 40.93 18.68
C GLY A 696 -27.22 39.47 19.11
N LEU A 697 -26.48 39.16 20.18
CA LEU A 697 -26.47 37.83 20.82
C LEU A 697 -27.66 37.64 21.80
N ASP A 698 -28.28 38.73 22.24
CA ASP A 698 -29.24 38.76 23.34
C ASP A 698 -30.71 38.83 22.86
N GLY A 699 -30.96 39.30 21.63
CA GLY A 699 -32.27 39.29 20.97
C GLY A 699 -32.55 38.05 20.12
N LEU A 700 -31.65 37.05 20.13
CA LEU A 700 -31.82 35.81 19.36
C LEU A 700 -33.07 35.03 19.85
N PRO A 701 -34.01 34.65 18.95
CA PRO A 701 -35.24 33.96 19.34
C PRO A 701 -34.99 32.64 20.05
N GLU A 702 -35.89 32.26 20.96
CA GLU A 702 -35.74 31.08 21.82
C GLU A 702 -35.50 29.76 21.05
N GLN A 703 -36.03 29.68 19.82
CA GLN A 703 -35.82 28.58 18.88
C GLN A 703 -34.34 28.33 18.55
N VAL A 704 -33.52 29.38 18.49
CA VAL A 704 -32.07 29.31 18.20
C VAL A 704 -31.39 28.37 19.19
N TRP A 705 -31.78 28.43 20.46
CA TRP A 705 -31.20 27.65 21.54
C TRP A 705 -31.68 26.18 21.57
N GLU A 706 -32.53 25.77 20.63
CA GLU A 706 -32.96 24.38 20.44
C GLU A 706 -32.59 23.77 19.08
N MET A 707 -32.09 24.57 18.13
CA MET A 707 -31.68 24.09 16.81
C MET A 707 -30.41 23.22 16.88
N CYS A 708 -30.50 21.97 16.44
CA CYS A 708 -29.37 21.04 16.47
C CYS A 708 -28.20 21.47 15.58
N GLU A 709 -28.46 22.16 14.47
CA GLU A 709 -27.43 22.74 13.58
C GLU A 709 -26.66 23.94 14.20
N LEU A 710 -27.03 24.37 15.41
CA LEU A 710 -26.39 25.45 16.17
C LEU A 710 -25.83 25.00 17.53
N LYS A 711 -25.95 23.71 17.88
CA LYS A 711 -25.42 23.11 19.11
C LYS A 711 -24.22 22.23 18.79
N ASN A 712 -23.18 22.25 19.62
CA ASN A 712 -22.07 21.32 19.42
C ASN A 712 -22.47 19.91 19.91
N ARG A 713 -22.70 19.01 18.95
CA ARG A 713 -23.03 17.59 19.20
C ARG A 713 -21.90 16.63 18.79
N ALA A 714 -20.71 17.12 18.44
CA ALA A 714 -19.63 16.30 17.93
C ALA A 714 -19.15 15.22 18.94
N GLY A 715 -19.51 13.97 18.68
CA GLY A 715 -19.26 12.82 19.57
C GLY A 715 -20.28 12.66 20.70
N LEU A 716 -21.41 13.38 20.67
CA LEU A 716 -22.53 13.30 21.63
C LEU A 716 -23.76 12.58 21.05
N GLU A 717 -23.55 11.76 20.03
CA GLU A 717 -24.63 11.03 19.33
C GLU A 717 -24.55 9.55 19.70
N ASP A 718 -25.70 8.87 19.76
CA ASP A 718 -25.73 7.41 19.94
C ASP A 718 -25.26 6.77 18.63
N ASP A 719 -23.99 6.39 18.55
CA ASP A 719 -23.36 5.74 17.40
C ASP A 719 -24.02 4.36 17.12
N ASP A 720 -25.09 4.32 16.33
CA ASP A 720 -25.72 3.10 15.78
C ASP A 720 -24.95 2.59 14.52
N ASP A 721 -23.96 3.37 14.04
CA ASP A 721 -22.92 2.94 13.10
C ASP A 721 -21.71 2.37 13.86
N ASP A 722 -21.44 1.07 13.66
CA ASP A 722 -20.23 0.37 14.13
C ASP A 722 -18.99 0.86 13.33
N CYS A 723 -18.58 2.12 13.55
CA CYS A 723 -17.34 2.70 12.99
C CYS A 723 -16.09 2.01 13.57
N LYS A 724 -15.75 0.84 13.04
CA LYS A 724 -14.43 0.24 13.17
C LYS A 724 -13.37 1.24 12.67
N MET A 725 -12.62 1.83 13.59
CA MET A 725 -11.34 2.49 13.28
C MET A 725 -10.34 2.20 14.40
N GLU A 726 -9.12 1.86 13.99
CA GLU A 726 -8.07 1.30 14.84
C GLU A 726 -7.29 2.37 15.63
N GLY A 727 -6.36 1.91 16.47
CA GLY A 727 -5.07 2.62 16.64
C GLY A 727 -5.06 3.95 17.41
N GLY A 728 -6.11 4.29 18.17
CA GLY A 728 -6.09 5.45 19.06
C GLY A 728 -5.17 5.26 20.28
N TYR A 729 -3.86 5.52 20.14
CA TYR A 729 -2.80 5.28 21.12
C TYR A 729 -3.14 5.62 22.59
N GLN A 730 -3.58 4.60 23.33
CA GLN A 730 -3.45 4.50 24.80
C GLN A 730 -2.17 3.72 25.07
N GLN A 731 -1.23 4.25 25.86
CA GLN A 731 0.11 3.67 26.05
C GLN A 731 0.10 2.51 27.07
N ASP A 732 -0.52 1.40 26.69
CA ASP A 732 -0.41 0.11 27.37
C ASP A 732 0.31 -0.88 26.44
N TYR A 733 1.54 -1.28 26.81
CA TYR A 733 2.16 -2.45 26.20
C TYR A 733 1.41 -3.69 26.71
N ASP A 734 0.83 -4.49 25.80
CA ASP A 734 0.58 -5.96 25.84
C ASP A 734 -0.55 -6.35 24.87
N ASP A 735 -0.60 -7.64 24.46
CA ASP A 735 -1.60 -8.28 23.58
C ASP A 735 -1.70 -7.77 22.12
N GLU A 736 -0.93 -8.38 21.23
CA GLU A 736 -1.34 -8.58 19.83
C GLU A 736 -2.15 -9.88 19.75
N GLU A 737 -3.41 -9.85 19.31
CA GLU A 737 -4.09 -11.04 18.79
C GLU A 737 -3.82 -11.17 17.28
N GLU A 738 -3.76 -12.40 16.78
CA GLU A 738 -3.64 -12.68 15.33
C GLU A 738 -5.02 -12.58 14.67
N GLU A 739 -5.41 -11.38 14.23
CA GLU A 739 -6.42 -11.24 13.17
C GLU A 739 -5.76 -11.45 11.80
N ASP A 740 -6.46 -12.14 10.90
CA ASP A 740 -5.96 -12.51 9.58
C ASP A 740 -6.10 -11.31 8.62
N PHE A 741 -4.98 -10.65 8.30
CA PHE A 741 -4.95 -9.46 7.44
C PHE A 741 -5.28 -9.80 5.98
N GLU A 742 -6.42 -9.32 5.49
CA GLU A 742 -6.57 -8.91 4.08
C GLU A 742 -5.95 -7.50 3.96
N GLU A 743 -4.95 -7.33 3.10
CA GLU A 743 -4.11 -6.12 3.05
C GLU A 743 -4.83 -4.96 2.34
N ASP A 744 -5.37 -4.00 3.10
CA ASP A 744 -5.85 -2.71 2.58
C ASP A 744 -4.67 -1.76 2.29
N GLU A 745 -4.02 -1.97 1.12
CA GLU A 745 -2.86 -1.21 0.65
C GLU A 745 -3.05 0.32 0.78
N GLY A 746 -4.29 0.80 0.60
CA GLY A 746 -4.64 2.22 0.61
C GLY A 746 -4.43 2.93 1.96
N HIS A 747 -4.29 2.21 3.08
CA HIS A 747 -3.88 2.81 4.35
C HIS A 747 -2.35 2.94 4.44
N VAL A 748 -1.62 1.92 4.01
CA VAL A 748 -0.15 1.87 4.02
C VAL A 748 0.41 2.97 3.11
N ASP A 749 -0.15 3.11 1.91
CA ASP A 749 0.22 4.16 0.96
C ASP A 749 -0.03 5.57 1.49
N LYS A 750 -1.10 5.81 2.26
CA LYS A 750 -1.34 7.13 2.89
C LYS A 750 -0.26 7.45 3.92
N VAL A 751 0.16 6.48 4.72
CA VAL A 751 1.25 6.65 5.69
C VAL A 751 2.58 6.89 4.99
N TYR A 752 2.92 6.11 3.95
CA TYR A 752 4.15 6.32 3.18
C TYR A 752 4.14 7.65 2.41
N ASN A 753 3.02 8.07 1.82
CA ASN A 753 2.91 9.39 1.19
C ASN A 753 3.08 10.53 2.21
N ILE A 754 2.57 10.40 3.43
CA ILE A 754 2.84 11.38 4.50
C ILE A 754 4.35 11.41 4.83
N ILE A 755 4.97 10.24 5.03
CA ILE A 755 6.41 10.13 5.34
C ILE A 755 7.30 10.70 4.22
N ASN A 756 6.99 10.38 2.96
CA ASN A 756 7.77 10.81 1.80
C ASN A 756 7.67 12.32 1.54
N ASN A 757 6.64 13.00 2.07
CA ASN A 757 6.52 14.46 2.05
C ASN A 757 7.15 15.16 3.28
N LEU A 758 7.72 14.42 4.25
CA LEU A 758 8.47 14.99 5.38
C LEU A 758 9.91 15.33 4.98
N VAL A 759 10.08 16.45 4.26
CA VAL A 759 11.40 16.98 3.94
C VAL A 759 12.11 17.47 5.21
N VAL A 760 13.20 16.80 5.58
CA VAL A 760 14.19 17.31 6.54
C VAL A 760 15.22 18.12 5.75
N PRO A 761 15.47 19.41 6.07
CA PRO A 761 16.47 20.21 5.37
C PRO A 761 17.89 19.64 5.53
N ASP A 762 18.70 19.69 4.45
CA ASP A 762 20.12 19.30 4.49
C ASP A 762 20.92 20.09 5.55
N ASP A 763 20.53 21.33 5.81
CA ASP A 763 21.05 22.17 6.90
C ASP A 763 19.96 22.48 7.95
N ILE A 764 19.78 21.56 8.89
CA ILE A 764 18.98 21.76 10.10
C ILE A 764 19.63 22.72 11.13
N SER A 765 20.88 23.16 10.94
CA SER A 765 21.56 24.04 11.92
C SER A 765 21.03 25.47 11.93
N LEU A 766 20.36 25.91 10.85
CA LEU A 766 19.80 27.27 10.71
C LEU A 766 18.80 27.66 11.81
N ASN A 767 18.18 26.69 12.50
CA ASN A 767 17.28 26.96 13.63
C ASN A 767 18.00 26.93 15.00
N ASN A 768 19.14 26.24 15.10
CA ASN A 768 19.88 25.95 16.33
C ASN A 768 21.40 26.18 16.14
N SER A 769 21.81 27.34 15.59
CA SER A 769 23.19 27.57 15.12
C SER A 769 24.28 27.48 16.20
N ASP A 770 23.89 27.54 17.47
CA ASP A 770 24.79 27.52 18.63
C ASP A 770 24.84 26.15 19.33
N ASP A 771 24.01 25.17 18.93
CA ASP A 771 23.96 23.84 19.55
C ASP A 771 25.16 22.98 19.15
N GLN A 772 26.03 22.70 20.12
CA GLN A 772 27.16 21.78 19.96
C GLN A 772 26.88 20.45 20.64
N LEU A 773 27.41 19.35 20.05
CA LEU A 773 27.34 18.02 20.65
C LEU A 773 27.95 18.03 22.05
N SER A 774 27.13 17.74 23.07
CA SER A 774 27.58 17.73 24.47
C SER A 774 28.58 16.60 24.80
N PHE A 775 28.77 15.65 23.87
CA PHE A 775 29.69 14.52 23.98
C PHE A 775 30.45 14.33 22.67
N GLU A 776 31.77 14.22 22.76
CA GLU A 776 32.70 14.02 21.63
C GLU A 776 32.53 12.66 20.92
N ASN A 777 31.99 11.65 21.61
CA ASN A 777 31.80 10.29 21.10
C ASN A 777 30.82 9.50 21.98
N LYS A 778 30.45 8.30 21.53
CA LYS A 778 29.56 7.37 22.25
C LYS A 778 30.10 6.99 23.64
N GLU A 779 31.41 6.79 23.80
CA GLU A 779 32.00 6.42 25.08
C GLU A 779 31.89 7.56 26.11
N ALA A 780 32.04 8.81 25.69
CA ALA A 780 31.80 9.99 26.53
C ALA A 780 30.32 10.09 26.96
N ALA A 781 29.38 9.82 26.05
CA ALA A 781 27.94 9.80 26.34
C ALA A 781 27.56 8.67 27.32
N GLU A 782 28.07 7.44 27.12
CA GLU A 782 27.88 6.33 28.07
C GLU A 782 28.53 6.61 29.43
N ASN A 783 29.70 7.25 29.45
CA ASN A 783 30.34 7.69 30.69
C ASN A 783 29.51 8.76 31.41
N ALA A 784 28.84 9.65 30.69
CA ALA A 784 27.91 10.61 31.28
C ALA A 784 26.64 9.92 31.83
N MET A 785 26.09 8.96 31.10
CA MET A 785 24.97 8.12 31.56
C MET A 785 25.31 7.40 32.87
N ARG A 786 26.49 6.76 32.95
CA ARG A 786 26.97 6.07 34.16
C ARG A 786 27.20 7.00 35.36
N LYS A 787 27.43 8.30 35.12
CA LYS A 787 27.71 9.34 36.14
C LYS A 787 26.50 10.20 36.53
N ARG A 788 25.35 10.07 35.84
CA ARG A 788 24.15 10.89 36.11
C ARG A 788 23.57 10.58 37.49
N ASN A 789 22.77 11.50 38.05
CA ASN A 789 22.13 11.28 39.36
C ASN A 789 20.69 10.75 39.20
N THR A 790 20.54 9.43 39.14
CA THR A 790 19.23 8.73 39.19
C THR A 790 18.68 8.54 40.61
N LYS A 791 19.39 8.99 41.65
CA LYS A 791 19.15 8.70 43.08
C LYS A 791 19.37 7.23 43.51
N TRP A 792 19.14 6.23 42.65
CA TRP A 792 19.39 4.82 42.96
C TRP A 792 20.78 4.36 42.49
N SER A 793 21.59 3.88 43.44
CA SER A 793 23.00 3.49 43.24
C SER A 793 23.26 1.98 43.36
N GLY A 794 22.21 1.17 43.16
CA GLY A 794 22.21 -0.27 43.43
C GLY A 794 21.70 -0.58 44.83
N VAL A 795 21.44 -1.86 45.11
CA VAL A 795 21.03 -2.34 46.43
C VAL A 795 22.28 -2.76 47.20
N LYS A 796 22.52 -2.16 48.37
CA LYS A 796 23.70 -2.48 49.19
C LYS A 796 23.43 -3.72 50.03
N ASP A 797 24.45 -4.56 50.14
CA ASP A 797 24.47 -5.76 50.98
C ASP A 797 23.35 -6.79 50.66
N ASP A 798 22.85 -6.78 49.42
CA ASP A 798 21.95 -7.78 48.86
C ASP A 798 22.72 -9.08 48.53
N ASP A 799 22.65 -10.05 49.44
CA ASP A 799 23.30 -11.35 49.31
C ASP A 799 22.60 -12.30 48.31
N THR A 800 21.44 -11.91 47.77
CA THR A 800 20.64 -12.72 46.84
C THR A 800 21.05 -12.54 45.37
N ILE A 801 21.95 -11.59 45.10
CA ILE A 801 22.57 -11.39 43.78
C ILE A 801 23.45 -12.61 43.43
N PRO A 802 23.31 -13.22 42.23
CA PRO A 802 24.07 -14.40 41.85
C PRO A 802 25.58 -14.12 41.72
N LYS A 803 26.38 -15.03 42.28
CA LYS A 803 27.85 -14.93 42.37
C LYS A 803 28.58 -15.74 41.30
N ASN A 804 27.91 -16.74 40.73
CA ASN A 804 28.45 -17.67 39.73
C ASN A 804 27.37 -18.06 38.71
N ASP A 805 27.78 -18.75 37.64
CA ASP A 805 26.88 -19.08 36.53
C ASP A 805 25.87 -20.19 36.85
N GLU A 806 26.08 -20.96 37.92
CA GLU A 806 25.12 -21.95 38.43
C GLU A 806 23.94 -21.27 39.13
N GLU A 807 24.22 -20.28 39.99
CA GLU A 807 23.23 -19.39 40.57
C GLU A 807 22.47 -18.57 39.50
N ARG A 808 23.16 -18.11 38.43
CA ARG A 808 22.47 -17.49 37.28
C ARG A 808 21.56 -18.48 36.56
N ARG A 809 22.06 -19.68 36.25
CA ARG A 809 21.33 -20.74 35.54
C ARG A 809 20.05 -21.15 36.29
N TYR A 810 20.06 -21.17 37.62
CA TYR A 810 18.87 -21.38 38.45
C TYR A 810 17.76 -20.35 38.13
N TRP A 811 18.10 -19.06 38.08
CA TRP A 811 17.15 -18.00 37.71
C TRP A 811 16.71 -18.05 36.24
N VAL A 812 17.64 -18.34 35.32
CA VAL A 812 17.34 -18.50 33.89
C VAL A 812 16.37 -19.66 33.66
N ILE A 813 16.56 -20.81 34.31
CA ILE A 813 15.65 -21.96 34.21
C ILE A 813 14.26 -21.59 34.76
N ARG A 814 14.17 -20.94 35.94
CA ARG A 814 12.86 -20.52 36.49
C ARG A 814 12.16 -19.49 35.58
N LEU A 815 12.87 -18.57 34.93
CA LEU A 815 12.30 -17.67 33.90
C LEU A 815 11.87 -18.42 32.63
N LEU A 816 12.69 -19.33 32.11
CA LEU A 816 12.37 -20.09 30.89
C LEU A 816 11.13 -20.98 31.09
N LEU A 817 11.01 -21.61 32.27
CA LEU A 817 9.81 -22.35 32.67
C LEU A 817 8.59 -21.43 32.80
N ALA A 818 8.75 -20.22 33.35
CA ALA A 818 7.68 -19.23 33.42
C ALA A 818 7.22 -18.77 32.02
N MET A 819 8.13 -18.46 31.10
CA MET A 819 7.77 -18.09 29.72
C MET A 819 7.12 -19.27 28.98
N LYS A 820 7.65 -20.49 29.12
CA LYS A 820 7.09 -21.71 28.51
C LYS A 820 5.80 -22.22 29.16
N ASN A 821 5.40 -21.70 30.33
CA ASN A 821 4.14 -22.05 30.95
C ASN A 821 2.95 -21.64 30.07
N ARG A 822 2.04 -22.58 29.80
CA ARG A 822 0.77 -22.38 29.07
C ARG A 822 -0.46 -22.75 29.90
N VAL A 823 -0.29 -23.02 31.20
CA VAL A 823 -1.35 -23.40 32.15
C VAL A 823 -1.57 -22.23 33.12
N ASN A 824 -2.79 -22.04 33.65
CA ASN A 824 -3.11 -20.94 34.57
C ASN A 824 -2.88 -19.51 34.03
N VAL A 825 -2.79 -19.35 32.70
CA VAL A 825 -2.58 -18.06 32.03
C VAL A 825 -3.70 -17.06 32.37
N ARG A 826 -3.33 -15.80 32.60
CA ARG A 826 -4.18 -14.69 33.06
C ARG A 826 -4.29 -13.53 32.06
N ASP A 827 -3.81 -13.70 30.83
CA ASP A 827 -4.36 -12.93 29.70
C ASP A 827 -5.82 -13.34 29.47
N ARG A 828 -6.63 -12.50 28.82
CA ARG A 828 -8.06 -12.83 28.57
C ARG A 828 -8.21 -13.75 27.36
N ASN A 829 -7.52 -13.38 26.28
CA ASN A 829 -7.34 -14.15 25.05
C ASN A 829 -5.82 -14.19 24.78
N PRO A 830 -5.03 -15.10 25.40
CA PRO A 830 -3.63 -15.23 25.01
C PRO A 830 -3.56 -15.60 23.52
N ASN A 831 -2.71 -14.90 22.77
CA ASN A 831 -2.55 -15.08 21.32
C ASN A 831 -2.46 -16.57 20.93
N LYS A 832 -3.03 -16.95 19.78
CA LYS A 832 -3.05 -18.31 19.19
C LYS A 832 -1.70 -19.04 19.37
N ARG A 833 -0.56 -18.34 19.25
CA ARG A 833 0.82 -18.85 19.45
C ARG A 833 1.15 -19.42 20.83
N TRP A 834 0.38 -19.07 21.86
CA TRP A 834 0.52 -19.56 23.24
C TRP A 834 -0.52 -20.63 23.61
N HIS A 835 -1.41 -21.00 22.69
CA HIS A 835 -2.44 -22.02 22.96
C HIS A 835 -1.79 -23.37 23.33
N PRO A 836 -2.32 -24.15 24.31
CA PRO A 836 -1.70 -25.40 24.74
C PRO A 836 -1.59 -26.48 23.66
N GLU A 837 -2.50 -26.48 22.68
CA GLU A 837 -2.61 -27.48 21.62
C GLU A 837 -1.70 -27.22 20.41
N ASN A 838 -1.12 -26.01 20.31
CA ASN A 838 -0.19 -25.63 19.24
C ASN A 838 1.26 -25.99 19.61
N ASP A 839 2.17 -26.01 18.63
CA ASP A 839 3.61 -26.01 18.90
C ASP A 839 4.09 -24.64 19.44
N PHE A 840 5.24 -24.61 20.13
CA PHE A 840 5.84 -23.36 20.60
C PHE A 840 6.32 -22.51 19.42
N HIS A 841 5.65 -21.37 19.18
CA HIS A 841 6.01 -20.38 18.16
C HIS A 841 7.43 -19.82 18.33
N TYR A 842 7.85 -19.60 19.58
CA TYR A 842 9.21 -19.18 19.92
C TYR A 842 10.10 -20.40 20.21
N PRO A 843 11.21 -20.61 19.47
CA PRO A 843 12.19 -21.65 19.79
C PRO A 843 12.77 -21.49 21.20
N ALA A 844 12.95 -22.61 21.89
CA ALA A 844 13.31 -22.61 23.32
C ALA A 844 14.70 -22.01 23.61
N ASP A 845 15.64 -22.10 22.66
CA ASP A 845 16.96 -21.46 22.68
C ASP A 845 16.87 -19.93 22.59
N GLN A 846 15.92 -19.41 21.80
CA GLN A 846 15.67 -17.96 21.72
C GLN A 846 15.05 -17.45 23.01
N MET A 847 14.10 -18.21 23.58
CA MET A 847 13.51 -17.90 24.90
C MET A 847 14.58 -17.95 26.01
N GLU A 848 15.49 -18.94 25.99
CA GLU A 848 16.58 -19.03 26.97
C GLU A 848 17.55 -17.84 26.83
N SER A 849 17.91 -17.45 25.61
CA SER A 849 18.76 -16.28 25.34
C SER A 849 18.16 -14.98 25.90
N VAL A 850 16.84 -14.79 25.78
CA VAL A 850 16.13 -13.66 26.42
C VAL A 850 16.15 -13.78 27.95
N CYS A 851 16.01 -14.98 28.52
CA CYS A 851 16.11 -15.21 29.96
C CYS A 851 17.52 -14.90 30.52
N TRP A 852 18.59 -15.30 29.82
CA TRP A 852 19.97 -14.94 30.18
C TRP A 852 20.16 -13.42 30.21
N ARG A 853 19.68 -12.71 29.18
CA ARG A 853 19.75 -11.23 29.11
C ARG A 853 18.93 -10.55 30.22
N ALA A 854 17.80 -11.14 30.63
CA ALA A 854 16.99 -10.61 31.72
C ALA A 854 17.68 -10.75 33.10
N VAL A 855 18.31 -11.90 33.36
CA VAL A 855 19.12 -12.12 34.58
C VAL A 855 20.32 -11.17 34.63
N ASP A 856 21.07 -11.04 33.53
CA ASP A 856 22.23 -10.15 33.45
C ASP A 856 21.85 -8.66 33.64
N ALA A 857 20.76 -8.21 33.02
CA ALA A 857 20.26 -6.84 33.18
C ALA A 857 19.77 -6.56 34.61
N ALA A 858 19.10 -7.53 35.27
CA ALA A 858 18.73 -7.42 36.67
C ALA A 858 19.95 -7.40 37.61
N GLU A 859 20.99 -8.19 37.30
CA GLU A 859 22.23 -8.23 38.07
C GLU A 859 22.99 -6.90 37.97
N HIS A 860 23.07 -6.33 36.77
CA HIS A 860 23.64 -5.00 36.53
C HIS A 860 22.84 -3.89 37.25
N LEU A 861 21.50 -3.95 37.23
CA LEU A 861 20.64 -3.00 37.95
C LEU A 861 20.90 -3.02 39.46
N HIS A 862 21.07 -4.21 40.06
CA HIS A 862 21.37 -4.34 41.48
C HIS A 862 22.79 -3.87 41.84
N LYS A 863 23.78 -4.15 40.98
CA LYS A 863 25.19 -3.80 41.22
C LYS A 863 25.55 -2.34 40.94
N TYR A 864 24.85 -1.69 40.01
CA TYR A 864 25.21 -0.36 39.50
C TYR A 864 24.07 0.68 39.59
N GLY A 865 22.88 0.26 40.02
CA GLY A 865 21.68 1.10 40.05
C GLY A 865 21.16 1.44 38.66
N LEU A 866 20.18 2.35 38.61
CA LEU A 866 19.51 2.77 37.37
C LEU A 866 20.45 3.45 36.35
N ASN A 867 21.72 3.65 36.69
CA ASN A 867 22.75 4.16 35.77
C ASN A 867 23.24 3.14 34.73
N CYS A 868 22.77 1.89 34.78
CA CYS A 868 23.03 0.89 33.73
C CYS A 868 22.10 1.02 32.51
N PHE A 869 20.88 1.58 32.65
CA PHE A 869 19.86 1.61 31.58
C PHE A 869 19.69 3.01 30.95
N PRO A 870 19.57 3.15 29.61
CA PRO A 870 19.28 4.42 28.91
C PRO A 870 17.87 5.02 29.14
N ILE A 871 17.25 4.81 30.30
CA ILE A 871 15.99 5.45 30.71
C ILE A 871 16.28 6.88 31.19
N TYR A 872 15.70 7.90 30.54
CA TYR A 872 15.90 9.33 30.90
C TYR A 872 14.61 10.06 31.33
N ASP A 873 13.43 9.46 31.11
CA ASP A 873 12.15 10.08 31.48
C ASP A 873 11.98 10.15 33.00
N LYS A 874 11.64 11.34 33.51
CA LYS A 874 11.54 11.60 34.96
C LYS A 874 10.36 10.87 35.61
N ALA A 875 9.22 10.75 34.93
CA ALA A 875 8.03 10.09 35.46
C ALA A 875 8.15 8.56 35.43
N VAL A 876 8.97 8.00 34.54
CA VAL A 876 9.40 6.59 34.58
C VAL A 876 10.41 6.38 35.71
N ILE A 877 11.44 7.23 35.84
CA ILE A 877 12.42 7.15 36.93
C ILE A 877 11.74 7.24 38.30
N GLU A 878 10.78 8.15 38.50
CA GLU A 878 10.03 8.27 39.76
C GLU A 878 9.20 7.03 40.12
N LYS A 879 8.75 6.25 39.12
CA LYS A 879 8.12 4.94 39.33
C LYS A 879 9.15 3.88 39.71
N ILE A 880 10.28 3.81 38.99
CA ILE A 880 11.39 2.88 39.29
C ILE A 880 11.89 3.06 40.73
N LEU A 881 11.96 4.30 41.22
CA LEU A 881 12.36 4.61 42.59
C LEU A 881 11.39 4.09 43.67
N SER A 882 10.17 3.66 43.31
CA SER A 882 9.25 2.98 44.24
C SER A 882 9.52 1.47 44.41
N GLU A 883 10.27 0.86 43.48
CA GLU A 883 10.71 -0.55 43.53
C GLU A 883 12.23 -0.69 43.77
N GLN A 884 12.95 0.41 44.08
CA GLN A 884 14.41 0.41 44.25
C GLN A 884 14.91 -0.50 45.38
N ASP A 885 14.09 -0.71 46.41
CA ASP A 885 14.46 -1.37 47.68
C ASP A 885 14.15 -2.88 47.69
N LEU A 886 13.66 -3.45 46.57
CA LEU A 886 13.53 -4.89 46.40
C LEU A 886 14.90 -5.57 46.31
N THR A 887 15.09 -6.72 46.95
CA THR A 887 16.27 -7.59 46.72
C THR A 887 16.21 -8.29 45.36
N PHE A 888 17.35 -8.77 44.86
CA PHE A 888 17.44 -9.42 43.55
C PHE A 888 16.48 -10.61 43.47
N ALA A 889 16.44 -11.46 44.49
CA ALA A 889 15.48 -12.57 44.55
C ALA A 889 14.01 -12.11 44.60
N GLN A 890 13.68 -10.97 45.23
CA GLN A 890 12.32 -10.42 45.20
C GLN A 890 11.95 -9.89 43.80
N ARG A 891 12.86 -9.15 43.15
CA ARG A 891 12.71 -8.64 41.78
C ARG A 891 12.54 -9.79 40.78
N MET A 892 13.39 -10.81 40.86
CA MET A 892 13.30 -11.99 40.00
C MET A 892 12.05 -12.83 40.27
N ARG A 893 11.61 -13.01 41.53
CA ARG A 893 10.32 -13.63 41.87
C ARG A 893 9.14 -12.85 41.28
N ALA A 894 9.16 -11.51 41.30
CA ALA A 894 8.13 -10.69 40.69
C ALA A 894 8.10 -10.83 39.16
N LEU A 895 9.28 -10.83 38.51
CA LEU A 895 9.41 -11.03 37.06
C LEU A 895 8.98 -12.45 36.62
N ILE A 896 9.30 -13.47 37.42
CA ILE A 896 8.83 -14.85 37.22
C ILE A 896 7.30 -14.92 37.36
N LYS A 897 6.71 -14.32 38.42
CA LYS A 897 5.26 -14.23 38.60
C LYS A 897 4.60 -13.52 37.40
N LEU A 898 5.21 -12.46 36.86
CA LEU A 898 4.74 -11.73 35.68
C LEU A 898 4.68 -12.62 34.43
N LEU A 899 5.81 -13.22 34.03
CA LEU A 899 5.92 -14.02 32.80
C LEU A 899 5.24 -15.40 32.91
N TYR A 900 5.06 -15.93 34.12
CA TYR A 900 4.29 -17.15 34.35
C TYR A 900 2.80 -16.94 34.05
N PHE A 901 2.23 -15.84 34.55
CA PHE A 901 0.80 -15.57 34.41
C PHE A 901 0.41 -14.80 33.14
N PHE A 902 1.29 -13.95 32.58
CA PHE A 902 0.97 -13.10 31.44
C PHE A 902 1.91 -13.41 30.25
N LYS A 903 1.35 -14.04 29.21
CA LYS A 903 2.02 -14.37 27.94
C LYS A 903 2.20 -13.13 27.07
N SER A 904 1.29 -12.18 27.18
CA SER A 904 1.41 -10.85 26.60
C SER A 904 2.73 -10.14 26.96
N ARG A 905 3.12 -10.18 28.25
CA ARG A 905 4.45 -9.74 28.72
C ARG A 905 5.61 -10.58 28.16
N CYS A 906 5.38 -11.85 27.85
CA CYS A 906 6.37 -12.70 27.18
C CYS A 906 6.58 -12.26 25.73
N ASP A 907 5.52 -11.90 24.99
CA ASP A 907 5.63 -11.34 23.64
C ASP A 907 6.42 -10.02 23.64
N ALA A 908 6.14 -9.12 24.60
CA ALA A 908 6.93 -7.88 24.77
C ALA A 908 8.43 -8.19 25.01
N PHE A 909 8.74 -9.16 25.88
CA PHE A 909 10.11 -9.61 26.15
C PHE A 909 10.82 -10.18 24.92
N MET A 910 10.13 -11.03 24.13
CA MET A 910 10.66 -11.62 22.90
C MET A 910 10.86 -10.58 21.78
N LYS A 911 10.02 -9.53 21.73
CA LYS A 911 10.17 -8.37 20.83
C LYS A 911 11.24 -7.38 21.29
N GLY A 912 11.71 -7.48 22.54
CA GLY A 912 12.69 -6.57 23.13
C GLY A 912 12.14 -5.20 23.53
N VAL A 913 10.82 -5.07 23.66
CA VAL A 913 10.12 -3.79 23.86
C VAL A 913 9.87 -3.55 25.35
N GLY A 914 10.53 -2.53 25.91
CA GLY A 914 10.31 -2.12 27.31
C GLY A 914 10.91 -3.06 28.35
N ASN A 915 11.82 -3.97 27.97
CA ASN A 915 12.41 -4.97 28.87
C ASN A 915 13.11 -4.32 30.09
N GLU A 916 13.89 -3.25 29.89
CA GLU A 916 14.63 -2.57 30.97
C GLU A 916 13.71 -1.95 32.03
N ASP A 917 12.67 -1.23 31.60
CA ASP A 917 11.63 -0.69 32.48
C ASP A 917 10.88 -1.82 33.20
N THR A 918 10.61 -2.94 32.53
CA THR A 918 9.90 -4.08 33.14
C THR A 918 10.77 -4.87 34.13
N ILE A 919 12.09 -4.89 33.95
CA ILE A 919 13.06 -5.42 34.94
C ILE A 919 13.20 -4.44 36.12
N ALA A 920 13.09 -3.14 35.88
CA ALA A 920 13.13 -2.11 36.93
C ALA A 920 11.82 -1.99 37.74
N ASN A 921 10.66 -2.31 37.14
CA ASN A 921 9.31 -2.16 37.70
C ASN A 921 8.44 -3.46 37.66
N PRO A 922 8.94 -4.66 38.00
CA PRO A 922 8.16 -5.89 37.79
C PRO A 922 6.88 -5.97 38.62
N GLN A 923 6.81 -5.35 39.82
CA GLN A 923 5.59 -5.36 40.62
C GLN A 923 4.52 -4.40 40.08
N LEU A 924 4.92 -3.20 39.63
CA LEU A 924 4.03 -2.25 38.97
C LEU A 924 3.51 -2.81 37.64
N LYS A 925 4.36 -3.47 36.84
CA LYS A 925 3.93 -4.13 35.58
C LYS A 925 2.98 -5.29 35.84
N LEU A 926 3.20 -6.07 36.90
CA LEU A 926 2.29 -7.13 37.36
C LEU A 926 0.94 -6.56 37.79
N LYS A 927 0.94 -5.46 38.55
CA LYS A 927 -0.28 -4.74 38.92
C LYS A 927 -1.03 -4.24 37.68
N GLN A 928 -0.34 -3.60 36.72
CA GLN A 928 -0.94 -3.10 35.48
C GLN A 928 -1.57 -4.22 34.65
N SER A 929 -0.89 -5.36 34.45
CA SER A 929 -1.48 -6.49 33.71
C SER A 929 -2.69 -7.12 34.44
N VAL A 930 -2.74 -7.07 35.78
CA VAL A 930 -3.95 -7.45 36.55
C VAL A 930 -5.09 -6.44 36.38
N GLU A 931 -4.80 -5.14 36.48
CA GLU A 931 -5.80 -4.07 36.29
C GLU A 931 -6.38 -4.09 34.86
N ASN A 932 -5.53 -4.31 33.85
CA ASN A 932 -5.94 -4.45 32.46
C ASN A 932 -6.80 -5.72 32.23
N ARG A 933 -6.51 -6.85 32.89
CA ARG A 933 -7.41 -8.03 32.90
C ARG A 933 -8.78 -7.69 33.49
N LEU A 934 -8.84 -6.96 34.60
CA LEU A 934 -10.10 -6.58 35.25
C LEU A 934 -10.94 -5.65 34.36
N LEU A 935 -10.32 -4.63 33.75
CA LEU A 935 -10.98 -3.75 32.79
C LEU A 935 -11.48 -4.51 31.54
N ASN A 936 -10.66 -5.41 30.99
CA ASN A 936 -11.05 -6.24 29.84
C ASN A 936 -12.11 -7.29 30.19
N ASN A 937 -12.26 -7.69 31.45
CA ASN A 937 -13.38 -8.50 31.93
C ASN A 937 -14.66 -7.67 32.10
N SER A 938 -14.58 -6.42 32.57
CA SER A 938 -15.75 -5.51 32.60
C SER A 938 -16.32 -5.31 31.20
N ARG A 939 -15.45 -5.00 30.22
CA ARG A 939 -15.77 -4.91 28.79
C ARG A 939 -16.35 -6.21 28.20
N ALA A 940 -16.03 -7.37 28.79
CA ALA A 940 -16.62 -8.65 28.41
C ALA A 940 -18.08 -8.74 28.83
N ILE A 941 -18.37 -8.33 30.08
CA ILE A 941 -19.70 -8.35 30.67
C ILE A 941 -20.61 -7.35 29.96
N GLU A 942 -20.12 -6.15 29.63
CA GLU A 942 -20.84 -5.16 28.81
C GLU A 942 -21.18 -5.69 27.40
N LYS A 943 -20.23 -6.36 26.71
CA LYS A 943 -20.52 -7.03 25.43
C LYS A 943 -21.48 -8.22 25.57
N ALA A 944 -21.58 -8.85 26.74
CA ALA A 944 -22.53 -9.94 27.00
C ALA A 944 -23.94 -9.40 27.30
N THR A 945 -24.09 -8.44 28.21
CA THR A 945 -25.39 -7.82 28.52
C THR A 945 -25.95 -7.05 27.33
N GLY A 946 -25.11 -6.38 26.54
CA GLY A 946 -25.51 -5.77 25.26
C GLY A 946 -26.07 -6.80 24.27
N ARG A 947 -25.49 -8.02 24.20
CA ARG A 947 -26.03 -9.12 23.39
C ARG A 947 -27.35 -9.67 23.94
N GLU A 948 -27.51 -9.77 25.27
CA GLU A 948 -28.80 -10.15 25.87
C GLU A 948 -29.90 -9.11 25.61
N ILE A 949 -29.60 -7.81 25.75
CA ILE A 949 -30.52 -6.71 25.45
C ILE A 949 -30.93 -6.76 23.97
N ARG A 950 -29.98 -6.92 23.03
CA ARG A 950 -30.27 -7.10 21.58
C ARG A 950 -31.12 -8.37 21.32
N GLY A 951 -30.95 -9.41 22.13
CA GLY A 951 -31.77 -10.63 22.14
C GLY A 951 -33.18 -10.46 22.71
N ILE A 952 -33.36 -9.59 23.71
CA ILE A 952 -34.67 -9.25 24.30
C ILE A 952 -35.46 -8.37 23.33
N ILE A 953 -34.81 -7.37 22.72
CA ILE A 953 -35.40 -6.50 21.69
C ILE A 953 -35.91 -7.33 20.50
N THR A 954 -35.11 -8.27 19.99
CA THR A 954 -35.53 -9.16 18.89
C THR A 954 -36.64 -10.15 19.27
N LYS A 955 -36.69 -10.63 20.53
CA LYS A 955 -37.83 -11.41 21.05
C LYS A 955 -39.10 -10.57 21.13
N ASN A 956 -39.04 -9.33 21.62
CA ASN A 956 -40.20 -8.43 21.67
C ASN A 956 -40.71 -8.06 20.27
N LYS A 957 -39.81 -7.81 19.30
CA LYS A 957 -40.16 -7.57 17.89
C LYS A 957 -40.90 -8.77 17.23
N ARG A 958 -40.71 -10.00 17.74
CA ARG A 958 -41.45 -11.20 17.33
C ARG A 958 -42.75 -11.45 18.09
N ARG A 959 -42.96 -10.79 19.25
CA ARG A 959 -44.12 -11.02 20.12
C ARG A 959 -45.33 -10.14 19.78
N ASN A 960 -45.11 -9.01 19.09
CA ASN A 960 -46.16 -8.08 18.64
C ASN A 960 -46.66 -8.40 17.22
N LYS A 961 -47.11 -9.63 16.95
CA LYS A 961 -47.82 -9.97 15.70
C LYS A 961 -48.95 -10.97 15.98
N THR A 962 -50.02 -10.84 15.17
CA THR A 962 -51.30 -11.60 15.17
C THR A 962 -52.22 -11.35 16.39
N PRO A 963 -53.55 -11.57 16.28
CA PRO A 963 -54.32 -12.14 15.16
C PRO A 963 -55.28 -11.16 14.45
N ALA A 964 -55.95 -11.66 13.41
CA ALA A 964 -57.03 -10.98 12.69
C ALA A 964 -58.39 -11.14 13.41
N THR A 965 -59.36 -10.32 13.04
CA THR A 965 -60.77 -10.40 13.47
C THR A 965 -61.71 -10.67 12.29
N LEU A 966 -62.88 -11.23 12.59
CA LEU A 966 -63.85 -11.75 11.62
C LEU A 966 -64.88 -10.69 11.17
N ALA A 967 -65.79 -11.09 10.27
CA ALA A 967 -66.82 -10.24 9.67
C ALA A 967 -68.22 -10.54 10.21
N GLU A 968 -69.10 -9.53 10.11
CA GLU A 968 -70.57 -9.54 10.08
C GLU A 968 -70.91 -8.32 9.16
N GLU A 969 -71.42 -8.54 7.94
CA GLU A 969 -72.85 -8.52 7.57
C GLU A 969 -73.47 -7.10 7.46
N ASP A 970 -73.75 -6.67 6.22
CA ASP A 970 -74.88 -5.79 5.86
C ASP A 970 -75.26 -6.03 4.37
N GLU A 971 -76.48 -5.68 3.96
CA GLU A 971 -77.15 -6.16 2.73
C GLU A 971 -77.06 -5.19 1.51
N GLY A 972 -77.31 -5.68 0.27
CA GLY A 972 -77.56 -4.78 -0.88
C GLY A 972 -77.41 -5.35 -2.30
N ASN A 973 -78.48 -5.96 -2.82
CA ASN A 973 -78.89 -6.18 -4.23
C ASN A 973 -77.88 -6.38 -5.40
N GLU A 974 -78.08 -7.52 -6.05
CA GLU A 974 -78.32 -7.73 -7.51
C GLU A 974 -78.46 -6.50 -8.44
N GLU A 975 -77.87 -6.59 -9.63
CA GLU A 975 -78.61 -6.56 -10.92
C GLU A 975 -77.76 -7.21 -12.05
N GLU A 976 -78.41 -7.68 -13.12
CA GLU A 976 -77.84 -8.49 -14.23
C GLU A 976 -78.37 -7.97 -15.59
N GLU A 977 -77.82 -8.43 -16.73
CA GLU A 977 -78.24 -8.12 -18.13
C GLU A 977 -77.99 -6.66 -18.64
N VAL A 978 -77.99 -6.34 -19.94
CA VAL A 978 -77.31 -6.86 -21.17
C VAL A 978 -77.54 -5.85 -22.32
N GLU A 979 -76.54 -5.63 -23.20
CA GLU A 979 -76.59 -5.14 -24.62
C GLU A 979 -75.13 -4.73 -25.03
N GLU A 980 -74.54 -5.11 -26.16
CA GLU A 980 -74.72 -4.65 -27.57
C GLU A 980 -74.54 -3.13 -27.79
N GLY A 981 -73.80 -2.62 -28.79
CA GLY A 981 -72.92 -3.25 -29.81
C GLY A 981 -72.44 -2.25 -30.90
N ASP A 982 -71.49 -2.68 -31.75
CA ASP A 982 -71.05 -2.06 -33.04
C ASP A 982 -70.45 -0.62 -33.04
N THR A 983 -69.68 -0.11 -34.03
CA THR A 983 -69.02 -0.58 -35.29
C THR A 983 -67.57 -0.04 -35.29
N GLY A 984 -66.51 -0.65 -35.86
CA GLY A 984 -66.19 -0.84 -37.30
C GLY A 984 -65.20 0.27 -37.80
N ASN A 985 -64.29 0.11 -38.77
CA ASN A 985 -63.74 -1.01 -39.58
C ASN A 985 -62.45 -0.44 -40.29
N GLY A 986 -61.39 -1.15 -40.71
CA GLY A 986 -61.03 -2.58 -40.75
C GLY A 986 -60.29 -2.94 -42.06
N GLY A 987 -59.28 -3.83 -42.03
CA GLY A 987 -58.47 -4.31 -43.18
C GLY A 987 -56.96 -3.96 -43.09
N ASP A 988 -55.96 -4.69 -43.62
CA ASP A 988 -55.81 -5.93 -44.46
C ASP A 988 -54.28 -6.31 -44.35
N GLU A 989 -53.61 -7.44 -44.66
CA GLU A 989 -53.69 -8.90 -45.01
C GLU A 989 -52.20 -9.40 -44.79
N ASN A 990 -51.63 -10.63 -44.73
CA ASN A 990 -51.87 -12.11 -44.69
C ASN A 990 -50.45 -12.76 -44.45
N ASP A 991 -50.04 -14.04 -44.31
CA ASP A 991 -50.48 -15.48 -44.19
C ASP A 991 -49.22 -16.26 -43.65
N ASP A 992 -49.16 -17.58 -43.39
CA ASP A 992 -49.83 -18.43 -42.38
C ASP A 992 -48.97 -19.73 -42.13
N ASP A 993 -49.33 -20.59 -41.16
CA ASP A 993 -48.87 -21.99 -40.87
C ASP A 993 -47.38 -22.24 -40.42
N ALA A 994 -46.97 -23.34 -39.75
CA ALA A 994 -47.51 -24.08 -38.58
C ALA A 994 -46.54 -25.20 -38.07
N GLN A 995 -46.91 -25.85 -36.94
CA GLN A 995 -46.44 -27.18 -36.42
C GLN A 995 -45.05 -27.23 -35.72
N LYS A 996 -44.93 -27.50 -34.39
CA LYS A 996 -45.00 -28.79 -33.60
C LYS A 996 -43.67 -29.60 -33.60
N SER A 997 -43.27 -30.35 -32.55
CA SER A 997 -43.74 -30.53 -31.15
C SER A 997 -42.82 -31.48 -30.35
N GLY A 998 -42.85 -31.43 -29.00
CA GLY A 998 -42.28 -32.44 -28.07
C GLY A 998 -40.81 -32.19 -27.68
N ALA A 999 -40.34 -32.23 -26.43
CA ALA A 999 -40.76 -32.87 -25.17
C ALA A 999 -40.61 -34.41 -25.14
N ASP A 1000 -39.65 -34.92 -24.36
CA ASP A 1000 -39.98 -35.53 -23.05
C ASP A 1000 -38.74 -35.72 -22.13
N SER A 1001 -38.96 -36.15 -20.89
CA SER A 1001 -37.93 -36.48 -19.89
C SER A 1001 -37.93 -37.98 -19.53
N VAL A 1002 -36.78 -38.52 -19.07
CA VAL A 1002 -36.66 -39.63 -18.06
C VAL A 1002 -35.17 -40.01 -17.87
N ALA A 1003 -34.85 -40.71 -16.78
CA ALA A 1003 -33.49 -40.83 -16.24
C ALA A 1003 -32.83 -42.23 -16.30
N TYR A 1004 -31.52 -42.25 -16.02
CA TYR A 1004 -30.74 -43.38 -15.47
C TYR A 1004 -30.63 -44.70 -16.25
N ARG A 1005 -29.42 -45.00 -16.78
CA ARG A 1005 -28.64 -46.21 -16.38
C ARG A 1005 -27.20 -46.24 -16.91
N LYS A 1006 -26.32 -46.89 -16.13
CA LYS A 1006 -24.99 -47.34 -16.56
C LYS A 1006 -25.09 -48.58 -17.47
N ARG A 1007 -24.21 -48.69 -18.47
CA ARG A 1007 -23.32 -49.87 -18.64
C ARG A 1007 -22.24 -49.63 -19.71
N SER A 1008 -21.18 -50.42 -19.60
CA SER A 1008 -19.98 -50.43 -20.43
C SER A 1008 -20.06 -51.41 -21.61
N ALA A 1009 -19.39 -51.09 -22.71
CA ALA A 1009 -18.92 -52.08 -23.68
C ALA A 1009 -17.66 -51.58 -24.42
N THR A 1010 -16.55 -52.30 -24.25
CA THR A 1010 -15.53 -52.51 -25.29
C THR A 1010 -15.80 -53.91 -25.88
N PRO A 1011 -15.37 -54.23 -27.12
CA PRO A 1011 -14.03 -54.80 -27.30
C PRO A 1011 -13.33 -54.52 -28.65
N GLU A 1012 -11.99 -54.68 -28.70
CA GLU A 1012 -11.21 -55.21 -29.85
C GLU A 1012 -11.21 -54.41 -31.19
N ASN A 1013 -10.29 -54.54 -32.16
CA ASN A 1013 -8.98 -55.22 -32.37
C ASN A 1013 -8.25 -54.47 -33.55
N CYS A 1014 -7.00 -54.68 -34.02
CA CYS A 1014 -5.88 -55.61 -33.77
C CYS A 1014 -4.55 -55.04 -34.36
N MET A 1015 -3.44 -55.80 -34.25
CA MET A 1015 -2.20 -55.79 -35.09
C MET A 1015 -1.30 -54.53 -35.05
N SER A 1016 -0.11 -54.50 -34.41
CA SER A 1016 1.17 -55.25 -34.61
C SER A 1016 2.05 -54.65 -35.73
N LEU A 1017 3.38 -54.48 -35.61
CA LEU A 1017 4.46 -55.38 -35.12
C LEU A 1017 5.62 -54.56 -34.47
N SER A 1018 6.77 -55.12 -34.04
CA SER A 1018 7.06 -56.08 -32.94
C SER A 1018 8.51 -56.62 -33.06
N SER A 1019 9.46 -56.05 -32.30
CA SER A 1019 10.81 -56.60 -32.05
C SER A 1019 11.39 -55.91 -30.79
N ASP A 1020 11.62 -56.51 -29.63
CA ASP A 1020 12.04 -57.88 -29.26
C ASP A 1020 13.44 -58.19 -29.83
N VAL A 1021 14.50 -58.33 -29.01
CA VAL A 1021 15.04 -59.55 -28.35
C VAL A 1021 16.34 -59.11 -27.64
N GLU A 1022 16.87 -59.56 -26.49
CA GLU A 1022 16.58 -60.46 -25.33
C GLU A 1022 17.61 -60.05 -24.21
N ASP A 1023 17.70 -60.58 -22.98
CA ASP A 1023 16.80 -60.98 -21.87
C ASP A 1023 17.70 -61.53 -20.70
N ALA A 1024 17.10 -62.11 -19.64
CA ALA A 1024 17.69 -62.84 -18.48
C ALA A 1024 18.34 -62.00 -17.35
N ASP A 1025 17.98 -62.02 -16.04
CA ASP A 1025 17.11 -62.80 -15.11
C ASP A 1025 17.92 -63.47 -13.94
N VAL A 1026 17.23 -64.02 -12.91
CA VAL A 1026 17.66 -64.65 -11.62
C VAL A 1026 17.54 -63.69 -10.41
N HIS A 1027 16.75 -63.93 -9.35
CA HIS A 1027 15.84 -65.07 -9.01
C HIS A 1027 14.85 -64.78 -7.83
N GLN A 1028 13.71 -65.50 -7.79
CA GLN A 1028 12.90 -65.98 -6.61
C GLN A 1028 12.43 -64.97 -5.51
N SER A 1029 11.13 -64.72 -5.19
CA SER A 1029 9.88 -65.52 -5.03
C SER A 1029 9.69 -66.19 -3.62
N PRO A 1030 8.48 -66.63 -3.16
CA PRO A 1030 7.47 -65.77 -2.49
C PRO A 1030 6.76 -66.39 -1.24
N ARG A 1031 5.95 -65.62 -0.47
CA ARG A 1031 4.56 -65.98 -0.01
C ARG A 1031 3.86 -64.99 0.96
N SER A 1032 2.56 -65.20 1.12
CA SER A 1032 1.56 -64.42 1.89
C SER A 1032 1.16 -65.08 3.23
N TYR A 1033 0.46 -64.33 4.11
CA TYR A 1033 -0.68 -64.81 4.91
C TYR A 1033 -1.50 -63.64 5.49
N ALA A 1034 -2.73 -63.92 5.97
CA ALA A 1034 -3.65 -62.95 6.60
C ALA A 1034 -4.51 -63.65 7.67
N ILE A 1035 -5.04 -62.93 8.68
CA ILE A 1035 -6.12 -63.40 9.58
C ILE A 1035 -6.87 -62.25 10.30
N LYS A 1036 -8.07 -62.59 10.81
CA LYS A 1036 -9.26 -61.80 11.16
C LYS A 1036 -9.22 -60.97 12.46
N SER A 1037 -10.20 -60.07 12.59
CA SER A 1037 -10.80 -59.43 13.79
C SER A 1037 -11.51 -60.46 14.74
N PRO A 1038 -12.21 -60.13 15.88
CA PRO A 1038 -13.12 -58.96 16.10
C PRO A 1038 -13.32 -58.40 17.56
N GLY A 1039 -14.15 -57.34 17.67
CA GLY A 1039 -15.04 -57.08 18.83
C GLY A 1039 -14.58 -56.07 19.89
N THR A 1040 -15.45 -55.39 20.67
CA THR A 1040 -16.93 -55.22 20.58
C THR A 1040 -17.35 -53.90 21.29
N HIS A 1041 -18.58 -53.41 21.05
CA HIS A 1041 -19.21 -52.23 21.67
C HIS A 1041 -19.23 -52.24 23.22
N LEU A 1042 -19.32 -51.04 23.84
CA LEU A 1042 -20.58 -50.54 24.45
C LEU A 1042 -20.52 -49.06 24.92
N ARG A 1043 -21.67 -48.37 24.76
CA ARG A 1043 -22.14 -47.17 25.53
C ARG A 1043 -22.90 -47.68 26.78
N PRO A 1044 -23.40 -46.88 27.78
CA PRO A 1044 -23.71 -45.43 27.81
C PRO A 1044 -23.07 -44.73 29.07
N THR A 1045 -23.57 -43.71 29.80
CA THR A 1045 -24.90 -43.07 29.92
C THR A 1045 -24.86 -41.65 30.52
N HIS A 1046 -25.99 -40.95 30.36
CA HIS A 1046 -26.68 -39.98 31.25
C HIS A 1046 -26.37 -40.03 32.78
N ASP A 1047 -26.68 -39.01 33.59
CA ASP A 1047 -27.59 -37.85 33.33
C ASP A 1047 -27.28 -36.53 34.07
N GLN A 1048 -28.11 -35.54 33.74
CA GLN A 1048 -28.34 -34.24 34.37
C GLN A 1048 -28.42 -34.24 35.91
N ASN A 1049 -28.12 -33.07 36.51
CA ASN A 1049 -29.17 -32.39 37.29
C ASN A 1049 -28.98 -30.86 37.34
N ASN A 1050 -30.07 -30.15 37.58
CA ASN A 1050 -30.16 -28.68 37.55
C ASN A 1050 -31.02 -28.18 38.71
N THR A 1051 -30.54 -27.22 39.50
CA THR A 1051 -31.30 -26.58 40.58
C THR A 1051 -31.01 -25.08 40.67
N ASN A 1052 -32.00 -24.26 40.31
CA ASN A 1052 -32.01 -22.81 40.56
C ASN A 1052 -32.31 -22.49 42.04
N ALA A 1053 -31.76 -21.38 42.53
CA ALA A 1053 -32.36 -20.59 43.61
C ALA A 1053 -31.95 -19.12 43.52
N ASN A 1054 -32.88 -18.20 43.80
CA ASN A 1054 -32.60 -16.77 44.04
C ASN A 1054 -32.04 -16.62 45.49
N ASP A 1055 -31.63 -15.46 46.03
CA ASP A 1055 -32.05 -14.07 45.78
C ASP A 1055 -31.05 -13.05 46.39
N LYS A 1056 -31.31 -11.75 46.15
CA LYS A 1056 -30.58 -10.52 46.55
C LYS A 1056 -29.69 -10.52 47.81
N ALA A 1057 -28.54 -9.85 47.71
CA ALA A 1057 -27.97 -9.00 48.76
C ALA A 1057 -27.20 -7.80 48.15
N SER A 1058 -26.97 -6.73 48.93
CA SER A 1058 -26.47 -5.43 48.46
C SER A 1058 -24.97 -5.21 48.71
N GLU A 1059 -24.43 -4.13 48.10
CA GLU A 1059 -23.07 -3.63 48.30
C GLU A 1059 -22.64 -3.52 49.79
N LYS A 1060 -21.44 -4.03 50.12
CA LYS A 1060 -20.34 -3.25 50.71
C LYS A 1060 -19.08 -4.08 50.96
N SER A 1061 -17.95 -3.35 51.03
CA SER A 1061 -16.59 -3.78 51.39
C SER A 1061 -15.96 -4.92 50.56
N LEU A 1062 -14.83 -4.61 49.92
CA LEU A 1062 -13.63 -5.45 49.93
C LEU A 1062 -12.44 -4.58 49.53
N ASN A 1063 -11.93 -3.81 50.50
CA ASN A 1063 -10.70 -3.04 50.37
C ASN A 1063 -9.59 -3.80 51.12
N GLU A 1064 -9.17 -4.92 50.55
CA GLU A 1064 -8.27 -5.88 51.20
C GLU A 1064 -7.12 -6.25 50.27
N SER A 1065 -5.90 -6.22 50.81
CA SER A 1065 -4.67 -6.46 50.06
C SER A 1065 -4.44 -7.96 49.82
N VAL A 1066 -4.37 -8.37 48.55
CA VAL A 1066 -3.99 -9.73 48.16
C VAL A 1066 -2.49 -9.95 48.38
N VAL A 1067 -2.12 -10.17 49.65
CA VAL A 1067 -0.83 -10.72 50.05
C VAL A 1067 -0.96 -12.24 50.02
N LEU A 1068 -0.49 -12.87 48.94
CA LEU A 1068 -0.27 -14.31 48.90
C LEU A 1068 1.06 -14.61 49.59
N SER A 1069 1.06 -15.58 50.50
CA SER A 1069 2.26 -16.05 51.22
C SER A 1069 3.33 -16.56 50.25
N ASP A 1070 4.60 -16.40 50.61
CA ASP A 1070 5.73 -16.75 49.74
C ASP A 1070 6.06 -18.26 49.72
N ASP A 1071 5.44 -19.08 50.58
CA ASP A 1071 5.82 -20.47 50.84
C ASP A 1071 5.35 -21.50 49.78
N ASP A 1072 4.41 -21.15 48.90
CA ASP A 1072 3.72 -22.09 47.99
C ASP A 1072 4.55 -22.65 46.81
N TRP A 1073 5.85 -22.32 46.68
CA TRP A 1073 6.65 -22.60 45.47
C TRP A 1073 7.85 -23.55 45.61
N ASP A 1074 8.29 -23.90 46.82
CA ASP A 1074 9.53 -24.68 47.02
C ASP A 1074 9.26 -26.16 47.39
N THR A 1075 8.23 -26.76 46.77
CA THR A 1075 7.85 -28.19 46.92
C THR A 1075 8.41 -29.13 45.83
N TYR A 1076 9.39 -28.67 45.04
CA TYR A 1076 10.16 -29.50 44.11
C TYR A 1076 11.57 -29.77 44.65
N GLU A 1077 11.65 -30.56 45.71
CA GLU A 1077 12.88 -31.27 46.05
C GLU A 1077 13.20 -32.27 44.92
N ILE A 1078 14.46 -32.28 44.46
CA ILE A 1078 14.96 -33.33 43.57
C ILE A 1078 15.54 -34.41 44.49
N ASP A 1079 14.82 -35.52 44.61
CA ASP A 1079 15.16 -36.61 45.51
C ASP A 1079 16.40 -37.38 44.99
N ASP A 1080 17.48 -37.35 45.77
CA ASP A 1080 18.80 -37.85 45.41
C ASP A 1080 18.98 -39.24 46.05
N THR A 1081 19.07 -40.33 45.25
CA THR A 1081 19.51 -41.63 45.77
C THR A 1081 20.08 -42.58 44.70
N ASP A 1082 21.36 -42.93 44.90
CA ASP A 1082 21.97 -44.25 44.71
C ASP A 1082 22.05 -44.93 43.30
N ASN A 1083 23.12 -45.68 42.93
CA ASN A 1083 24.30 -46.06 43.71
C ASN A 1083 25.60 -46.28 42.89
N ILE A 1084 26.70 -45.88 43.53
CA ILE A 1084 28.13 -46.27 43.43
C ILE A 1084 28.54 -47.41 42.47
N HIS A 1085 29.61 -47.18 41.68
CA HIS A 1085 30.86 -47.97 41.79
C HIS A 1085 32.09 -47.25 41.19
N ALA A 1086 33.26 -47.46 41.80
CA ALA A 1086 34.52 -46.77 41.47
C ALA A 1086 35.70 -47.71 41.23
N THR A 1087 36.66 -47.28 40.40
CA THR A 1087 38.06 -47.75 40.41
C THR A 1087 39.01 -46.65 39.93
N SER A 1088 40.20 -46.56 40.53
CA SER A 1088 41.24 -45.57 40.24
C SER A 1088 42.44 -46.16 39.48
N SER A 1089 43.15 -45.37 38.67
CA SER A 1089 44.59 -45.57 38.36
C SER A 1089 45.26 -44.32 37.75
N GLN A 1090 46.47 -44.02 38.23
CA GLN A 1090 47.52 -43.17 37.63
C GLN A 1090 48.64 -44.12 37.09
N PRO A 1091 49.79 -43.71 36.46
CA PRO A 1091 50.40 -42.36 36.43
C PRO A 1091 51.10 -41.87 35.12
N ALA A 1092 51.46 -40.57 35.17
CA ALA A 1092 52.59 -39.81 34.59
C ALA A 1092 53.56 -40.36 33.52
N LEU A 1093 54.03 -39.44 32.64
CA LEU A 1093 55.44 -38.99 32.37
C LEU A 1093 55.40 -37.92 31.23
N ASN A 1094 55.90 -36.68 31.39
CA ASN A 1094 57.28 -36.17 31.21
C ASN A 1094 57.82 -36.18 29.74
N SER A 1095 58.55 -35.16 29.22
CA SER A 1095 59.07 -33.91 29.84
C SER A 1095 59.64 -32.87 28.82
N THR A 1096 59.92 -31.63 29.29
CA THR A 1096 60.99 -30.66 28.88
C THR A 1096 61.00 -30.08 27.43
N THR A 1097 61.39 -28.83 27.09
CA THR A 1097 61.78 -27.50 27.71
C THR A 1097 61.86 -26.45 26.55
N THR A 1098 62.21 -25.14 26.59
CA THR A 1098 62.88 -24.19 27.52
C THR A 1098 62.32 -22.74 27.38
N ASP A 1099 62.39 -21.94 28.45
CA ASP A 1099 62.99 -20.57 28.61
C ASP A 1099 63.21 -19.61 27.39
N GLU A 1100 63.15 -18.25 27.48
CA GLU A 1100 63.00 -17.34 28.65
C GLU A 1100 62.54 -15.87 28.32
N ASN A 1101 61.94 -15.18 29.30
CA ASN A 1101 62.09 -13.75 29.74
C ASN A 1101 61.71 -12.45 28.93
N LYS A 1102 60.89 -11.62 29.63
CA LYS A 1102 61.04 -10.15 29.95
C LYS A 1102 60.56 -8.98 29.03
N ARG A 1103 59.36 -8.47 29.41
CA ARG A 1103 59.04 -7.10 29.94
C ARG A 1103 59.30 -5.78 29.14
N LYS A 1104 58.16 -5.09 28.91
CA LYS A 1104 57.83 -3.65 29.18
C LYS A 1104 58.25 -2.49 28.25
N ALA A 1105 57.27 -1.59 28.07
CA ALA A 1105 57.29 -0.12 27.98
C ALA A 1105 57.27 0.58 26.60
N SER A 1106 56.58 1.73 26.62
CA SER A 1106 56.38 2.79 25.59
C SER A 1106 56.66 4.14 26.32
N PRO A 1107 56.55 5.37 25.74
CA PRO A 1107 56.32 5.80 24.34
C PRO A 1107 57.32 6.90 23.85
N ARG A 1108 57.18 7.37 22.59
CA ARG A 1108 57.13 8.83 22.22
C ARG A 1108 57.10 9.12 20.69
N ALA A 1109 56.51 10.27 20.34
CA ALA A 1109 56.68 11.04 19.09
C ALA A 1109 57.60 12.28 19.39
N PRO A 1110 57.81 13.35 18.57
CA PRO A 1110 57.01 13.86 17.43
C PRO A 1110 57.82 14.50 16.25
N GLU A 1111 57.16 15.37 15.45
CA GLU A 1111 57.70 16.46 14.60
C GLU A 1111 58.46 16.13 13.27
N SER A 1112 58.50 16.99 12.24
CA SER A 1112 57.59 18.10 11.83
C SER A 1112 57.90 18.59 10.39
N ALA A 1113 56.93 19.29 9.76
CA ALA A 1113 57.09 20.32 8.70
C ALA A 1113 57.76 19.94 7.34
N ALA A 1114 57.72 20.75 6.27
CA ALA A 1114 56.65 21.57 5.67
C ALA A 1114 57.14 22.17 4.33
N LYS A 1115 56.28 22.34 3.31
CA LYS A 1115 56.23 23.54 2.41
C LYS A 1115 55.13 23.45 1.32
N ARG A 1116 54.61 24.62 0.94
CA ARG A 1116 53.78 24.88 -0.26
C ARG A 1116 54.65 25.38 -1.41
N LEU A 1117 54.19 25.21 -2.67
CA LEU A 1117 53.95 26.25 -3.69
C LEU A 1117 53.77 25.57 -5.08
N HIS A 1118 53.16 26.15 -6.14
CA HIS A 1118 51.90 26.89 -6.38
C HIS A 1118 51.85 27.28 -7.88
N ASN A 1119 50.70 27.18 -8.56
CA ASN A 1119 50.40 27.68 -9.93
C ASN A 1119 51.26 27.13 -11.10
N SER A 1120 50.70 26.68 -12.23
CA SER A 1120 49.93 27.49 -13.18
C SER A 1120 49.24 26.64 -14.27
N THR A 1121 48.07 27.12 -14.71
CA THR A 1121 47.59 27.15 -16.12
C THR A 1121 48.63 26.87 -17.23
N LYS A 1122 48.29 26.26 -18.38
CA LYS A 1122 47.08 26.49 -19.19
C LYS A 1122 46.87 25.42 -20.30
N GLN A 1123 45.61 25.30 -20.77
CA GLN A 1123 45.13 24.91 -22.13
C GLN A 1123 46.05 24.08 -23.06
N ALA A 1124 45.59 22.88 -23.39
CA ALA A 1124 45.21 22.52 -24.77
C ALA A 1124 43.88 21.74 -24.72
#